data_AF-A0A5E6QL19-F1
#
_entry.id   AF-A0A5E6QL19-F1
#
_cell.length_a   1.000
_cell.length_b   1.000
_cell.length_c   1.000
_cell.angle_alpha   90.00
_cell.angle_beta   90.00
_cell.angle_gamma   90.00
#
_symmetry.space_group_name_H-M   'P 1'
#
loop_
_entity.id
_entity.type
_entity.pdbx_description
1 polymer ?
#
loop_
_entity_poly.entity_id
_entity_poly.type
_entity_poly.pdbx_seq_one_letter_code
_entity_poly.pdbx_strand_id
1 'polypeptide(L)'
;MIQEKRIDNLTRRFSYNLGGHLTQVDETGYGERGERPQRRTEFERDSIGRLLAKLNADARQDYVYDDADRLLSIQRLPTAQGKQIGVSEETLEFSYDLLGRLIQETTQQGALSYEYDPLSNLTTLTLPTGQHLNHLYYGSGHLHQLNLDGQLISDIERDDLHREVLRTQGTLTSCFGYDAMGRKSWQFASRLPAEKLSRIHNPGIQPDLLVEHAYNPIHRRHQYDPAGELTRTLDKLRGEIKYEYEANGQLHSRDTGQLIDSEEFRYDAAANRLNFNTSQFDHVKDNRLKRWRDQEYACDAWGNLVEKRSGMGTLQTFVYDCENRLVRAETLVDGKLESTGAYRYDSLGRRVAKVSEVKGKTEQKHFLWQGLRMLREERPGQSSLYLYEPGSYAPLARVDQAEGEEQKLYYFHTDQIGTPLEMTDREGQIVWQATYKAWGAVERLAVNDVEQNLRFQGQYFDDETGLHYNTFRYYDPEVGRFVTQDPIGLDGGSNLYRYVLNPTGWIDPLGWTGFDASGRPLSSSQYSVWTSVEMPQDIHASGRPTHFRYANEELYNRTLKYPELNSALPPEVVEHIKPGPRGGFSDRSPPNHSWHHNAQTPKDIELIPRSQHQAPGPVQNSLHPNQQGGFKKLQSSAC
;
A
#
# COMPACT_ATOMS: atom_id res chain seq x y z
N MET A 1 -9.32 -27.56 10.17
CA MET A 1 -9.37 -27.74 8.70
C MET A 1 -8.18 -28.60 8.31
N ILE A 2 -8.38 -29.75 7.64
CA ILE A 2 -7.29 -30.70 7.32
C ILE A 2 -6.86 -30.67 5.86
N GLN A 3 -7.66 -30.07 4.98
CA GLN A 3 -7.37 -29.94 3.56
C GLN A 3 -8.02 -28.69 2.97
N GLU A 4 -7.32 -28.05 2.04
CA GLU A 4 -7.79 -26.98 1.16
C GLU A 4 -7.64 -27.47 -0.28
N LYS A 5 -8.64 -27.20 -1.13
CA LYS A 5 -8.51 -27.32 -2.59
C LYS A 5 -8.89 -25.99 -3.22
N ARG A 6 -7.93 -25.36 -3.89
CA ARG A 6 -8.11 -24.08 -4.58
C ARG A 6 -8.79 -24.28 -5.95
N ILE A 7 -9.26 -23.18 -6.53
CA ILE A 7 -9.97 -23.16 -7.82
C ILE A 7 -9.10 -23.71 -8.97
N ASP A 8 -7.79 -23.49 -8.87
CA ASP A 8 -6.78 -24.01 -9.80
C ASP A 8 -6.37 -25.47 -9.54
N ASN A 9 -7.09 -26.17 -8.67
CA ASN A 9 -6.84 -27.52 -8.17
C ASN A 9 -5.67 -27.68 -7.20
N LEU A 10 -4.87 -26.65 -6.92
CA LEU A 10 -3.81 -26.73 -5.92
C LEU A 10 -4.40 -27.23 -4.60
N THR A 11 -3.83 -28.33 -4.09
CA THR A 11 -4.32 -28.97 -2.88
C THR A 11 -3.31 -28.82 -1.77
N ARG A 12 -3.75 -28.34 -0.60
CA ARG A 12 -2.92 -28.20 0.61
C ARG A 12 -3.49 -29.11 1.68
N ARG A 13 -2.65 -29.90 2.33
CA ARG A 13 -3.01 -30.75 3.47
C ARG A 13 -2.28 -30.26 4.71
N PHE A 14 -3.00 -30.16 5.81
CA PHE A 14 -2.51 -29.57 7.06
C PHE A 14 -2.46 -30.62 8.16
N SER A 15 -1.30 -30.77 8.79
CA SER A 15 -1.13 -31.60 9.98
C SER A 15 -0.95 -30.70 11.21
N TYR A 16 -1.46 -31.14 12.35
CA TYR A 16 -1.43 -30.40 13.60
C TYR A 16 -0.91 -31.29 14.74
N ASN A 17 -0.29 -30.67 15.75
CA ASN A 17 0.03 -31.36 17.00
C ASN A 17 -1.22 -31.49 17.90
N LEU A 18 -1.07 -32.15 19.06
CA LEU A 18 -2.16 -32.32 20.04
C LEU A 18 -2.70 -31.00 20.60
N GLY A 19 -1.88 -29.94 20.60
CA GLY A 19 -2.29 -28.57 20.99
C GLY A 19 -3.07 -27.83 19.91
N GLY A 20 -3.29 -28.43 18.74
CA GLY A 20 -3.98 -27.80 17.61
C GLY A 20 -3.12 -26.84 16.80
N HIS A 21 -1.80 -26.82 17.02
CA HIS A 21 -0.89 -25.97 16.25
C HIS A 21 -0.40 -26.68 14.99
N LEU A 22 -0.34 -25.93 13.88
CA LEU A 22 0.09 -26.43 12.57
C LEU A 22 1.55 -26.89 12.61
N THR A 23 1.81 -28.14 12.23
CA THR A 23 3.15 -28.76 12.18
C THR A 23 3.61 -29.10 10.77
N GLN A 24 2.70 -29.18 9.80
CA GLN A 24 3.07 -29.53 8.43
C GLN A 24 2.05 -29.02 7.42
N VAL A 25 2.54 -28.58 6.27
CA VAL A 25 1.75 -28.30 5.07
C VAL A 25 2.34 -29.09 3.90
N ASP A 26 1.58 -30.01 3.34
CA ASP A 26 1.89 -30.68 2.07
C ASP A 26 1.08 -30.04 0.94
N GLU A 27 1.76 -29.56 -0.09
CA GLU A 27 1.14 -28.91 -1.25
C GLU A 27 1.33 -29.77 -2.49
N THR A 28 0.24 -30.08 -3.18
CA THR A 28 0.25 -30.72 -4.50
C THR A 28 -0.18 -29.70 -5.56
N GLY A 29 0.77 -29.32 -6.42
CA GLY A 29 0.50 -28.46 -7.57
C GLY A 29 -0.13 -29.23 -8.72
N TYR A 30 -0.75 -28.51 -9.65
CA TYR A 30 -1.37 -29.08 -10.85
C TYR A 30 -0.88 -28.32 -12.09
N GLY A 31 0.00 -28.94 -12.87
CA GLY A 31 0.51 -28.39 -14.12
C GLY A 31 -0.43 -28.66 -15.31
N GLU A 32 -0.34 -27.83 -16.35
CA GLU A 32 -1.20 -27.96 -17.54
C GLU A 32 -0.99 -29.27 -18.32
N ARG A 33 0.21 -29.87 -18.19
CA ARG A 33 0.57 -31.15 -18.82
C ARG A 33 0.22 -32.38 -17.97
N GLY A 34 -0.54 -32.19 -16.88
CA GLY A 34 -0.93 -33.26 -15.97
C GLY A 34 0.10 -33.57 -14.87
N GLU A 35 1.19 -32.80 -14.80
CA GLU A 35 2.21 -32.88 -13.76
C GLU A 35 1.61 -32.57 -12.37
N ARG A 36 2.08 -33.29 -11.35
CA ARG A 36 1.63 -33.13 -9.95
C ARG A 36 2.80 -33.00 -8.98
N PRO A 37 3.61 -31.94 -9.10
CA PRO A 37 4.73 -31.75 -8.20
C PRO A 37 4.23 -31.55 -6.77
N GLN A 38 5.03 -32.02 -5.81
CA GLN A 38 4.72 -31.93 -4.40
C GLN A 38 5.83 -31.16 -3.68
N ARG A 39 5.44 -30.33 -2.71
CA ARG A 39 6.37 -29.71 -1.77
C ARG A 39 5.81 -29.77 -0.36
N ARG A 40 6.70 -29.73 0.62
CA ARG A 40 6.36 -29.80 2.04
C ARG A 40 7.03 -28.65 2.79
N THR A 41 6.29 -28.08 3.72
CA THR A 41 6.84 -27.23 4.78
C THR A 41 6.51 -27.84 6.14
N GLU A 42 7.51 -27.99 7.01
CA GLU A 42 7.37 -28.49 8.37
C GLU A 42 7.60 -27.36 9.37
N PHE A 43 6.90 -27.42 10.51
CA PHE A 43 6.94 -26.42 11.57
C PHE A 43 7.16 -27.12 12.91
N GLU A 44 8.25 -26.78 13.59
CA GLU A 44 8.48 -27.14 14.98
C GLU A 44 7.88 -26.03 15.86
N ARG A 45 7.15 -26.39 16.93
CA ARG A 45 6.49 -25.43 17.81
C ARG A 45 6.62 -25.83 19.27
N ASP A 46 6.63 -24.83 20.15
CA ASP A 46 6.58 -25.07 21.59
C ASP A 46 5.15 -25.38 22.09
N SER A 47 5.01 -25.55 23.41
CA SER A 47 3.75 -25.93 24.06
C SER A 47 2.67 -24.84 24.01
N ILE A 48 3.03 -23.58 23.76
CA ILE A 48 2.07 -22.47 23.62
C ILE A 48 1.87 -22.06 22.15
N GLY A 49 2.54 -22.75 21.21
CA GLY A 49 2.34 -22.64 19.78
C GLY A 49 3.30 -21.69 19.07
N ARG A 50 4.30 -21.12 19.75
CA ARG A 50 5.34 -20.29 19.09
C ARG A 50 6.14 -21.15 18.12
N LEU A 51 6.53 -20.56 16.99
CA LEU A 51 7.27 -21.25 15.94
C LEU A 51 8.72 -21.38 16.35
N LEU A 52 9.24 -22.59 16.58
CA LEU A 52 10.65 -22.83 16.93
C LEU A 52 11.51 -23.05 15.69
N ALA A 53 10.98 -23.73 14.68
CA ALA A 53 11.65 -23.89 13.40
C ALA A 53 10.66 -24.02 12.24
N LYS A 54 11.07 -23.56 11.06
CA LYS A 54 10.40 -23.78 9.77
C LYS A 54 11.37 -24.44 8.81
N LEU A 55 10.96 -25.55 8.22
CA LEU A 55 11.79 -26.35 7.32
C LEU A 55 11.07 -26.52 5.98
N ASN A 56 11.79 -26.31 4.89
CA ASN A 56 11.32 -26.58 3.54
C ASN A 56 12.47 -27.12 2.68
N ALA A 57 12.24 -27.26 1.37
CA ALA A 57 13.25 -27.79 0.45
C ALA A 57 14.52 -26.90 0.36
N ASP A 58 14.39 -25.61 0.66
CA ASP A 58 15.46 -24.63 0.44
C ASP A 58 16.23 -24.27 1.72
N ALA A 59 15.61 -24.31 2.89
CA ALA A 59 16.26 -23.97 4.15
C ALA A 59 15.55 -24.52 5.41
N ARG A 60 16.30 -24.53 6.53
CA ARG A 60 15.79 -24.51 7.91
C ARG A 60 15.92 -23.09 8.46
N GLN A 61 14.89 -22.60 9.13
CA GLN A 61 14.89 -21.35 9.88
C GLN A 61 14.57 -21.66 11.34
N ASP A 62 15.44 -21.28 12.26
CA ASP A 62 15.25 -21.44 13.70
C ASP A 62 14.93 -20.08 14.33
N TYR A 63 13.99 -20.07 15.29
CA TYR A 63 13.46 -18.86 15.91
C TYR A 63 13.66 -18.92 17.42
N VAL A 64 14.14 -17.83 18.00
CA VAL A 64 14.39 -17.71 19.44
C VAL A 64 13.51 -16.61 20.01
N TYR A 65 12.93 -16.85 21.18
CA TYR A 65 12.07 -15.88 21.87
C TYR A 65 12.56 -15.66 23.30
N ASP A 66 12.18 -14.52 23.88
CA ASP A 66 12.31 -14.31 25.32
C ASP A 66 11.08 -14.83 26.09
N ASP A 67 11.11 -14.63 27.41
CA ASP A 67 10.03 -15.01 28.33
C ASP A 67 8.75 -14.18 28.16
N ALA A 68 8.80 -13.09 27.39
CA ALA A 68 7.67 -12.21 27.09
C ALA A 68 7.10 -12.45 25.68
N ASP A 69 7.42 -13.59 25.06
CA ASP A 69 7.01 -14.00 23.71
C ASP A 69 7.49 -13.08 22.57
N ARG A 70 8.55 -12.30 22.81
CA ARG A 70 9.15 -11.43 21.79
C ARG A 70 10.24 -12.19 21.04
N LEU A 71 10.28 -12.03 19.72
CA LEU A 71 11.24 -12.70 18.84
C LEU A 71 12.63 -12.08 19.01
N LEU A 72 13.61 -12.83 19.50
CA LEU A 72 14.99 -12.39 19.69
C LEU A 72 15.86 -12.62 18.45
N SER A 73 15.68 -13.74 17.75
CA SER A 73 16.46 -14.01 16.54
C SER A 73 15.79 -14.97 15.56
N ILE A 74 16.20 -14.86 14.30
CA ILE A 74 15.94 -15.87 13.26
C ILE A 74 17.28 -16.27 12.66
N GLN A 75 17.60 -17.56 12.68
CA GLN A 75 18.78 -18.11 12.00
C GLN A 75 18.34 -18.98 10.84
N ARG A 76 18.85 -18.71 9.63
CA ARG A 76 18.55 -19.52 8.44
C ARG A 76 19.77 -20.32 7.99
N LEU A 77 19.59 -21.63 7.83
CA LEU A 77 20.57 -22.54 7.26
C LEU A 77 20.05 -23.10 5.93
N PRO A 78 20.65 -22.72 4.78
CA PRO A 78 20.19 -23.19 3.47
C PRO A 78 20.59 -24.65 3.23
N THR A 79 19.70 -25.41 2.58
CA THR A 79 19.99 -26.75 2.06
C THR A 79 20.92 -26.66 0.84
N ALA A 80 21.42 -27.81 0.35
CA ALA A 80 22.17 -27.84 -0.89
C ALA A 80 21.35 -27.31 -2.08
N GLN A 81 20.04 -27.59 -2.12
CA GLN A 81 19.12 -27.10 -3.14
C GLN A 81 18.92 -25.58 -3.01
N GLY A 82 18.69 -25.08 -1.79
CA GLY A 82 18.55 -23.64 -1.55
C GLY A 82 19.78 -22.85 -2.01
N LYS A 83 20.99 -23.37 -1.73
CA LYS A 83 22.25 -22.74 -2.18
C LYS A 83 22.33 -22.64 -3.71
N GLN A 84 21.83 -23.62 -4.46
CA GLN A 84 21.87 -23.60 -5.94
C GLN A 84 21.00 -22.49 -6.55
N ILE A 85 19.95 -22.07 -5.85
CA ILE A 85 19.04 -21.00 -6.28
C ILE A 85 19.28 -19.67 -5.55
N GLY A 86 20.38 -19.54 -4.80
CA GLY A 86 20.82 -18.29 -4.18
C GLY A 86 20.33 -18.03 -2.75
N VAL A 87 19.69 -19.02 -2.08
CA VAL A 87 19.39 -18.92 -0.65
C VAL A 87 20.68 -19.00 0.15
N SER A 88 20.88 -18.01 1.01
CA SER A 88 22.09 -17.85 1.82
C SER A 88 21.80 -18.02 3.30
N GLU A 89 22.84 -18.43 4.03
CA GLU A 89 22.82 -18.43 5.49
C GLU A 89 22.71 -16.99 6.00
N GLU A 90 21.95 -16.77 7.06
CA GLU A 90 21.79 -15.47 7.69
C GLU A 90 21.38 -15.59 9.16
N THR A 91 21.52 -14.49 9.87
CA THR A 91 20.99 -14.30 11.21
C THR A 91 20.40 -12.89 11.29
N LEU A 92 19.16 -12.81 11.78
CA LEU A 92 18.49 -11.57 12.17
C LEU A 92 18.39 -11.57 13.69
N GLU A 93 18.71 -10.45 14.32
CA GLU A 93 18.63 -10.29 15.78
C GLU A 93 17.83 -9.06 16.14
N PHE A 94 17.02 -9.16 17.20
CA PHE A 94 16.15 -8.11 17.68
C PHE A 94 16.39 -7.88 19.17
N SER A 95 16.45 -6.62 19.57
CA SER A 95 16.53 -6.21 20.98
C SER A 95 15.38 -5.30 21.33
N TYR A 96 14.90 -5.42 22.56
CA TYR A 96 13.74 -4.68 23.05
C TYR A 96 14.05 -3.96 24.37
N ASP A 97 13.38 -2.84 24.60
CA ASP A 97 13.39 -2.19 25.91
C ASP A 97 12.42 -2.88 26.90
N LEU A 98 12.36 -2.31 28.12
CA LEU A 98 11.48 -2.80 29.19
C LEU A 98 9.98 -2.62 28.89
N LEU A 99 9.61 -1.77 27.92
CA LEU A 99 8.23 -1.54 27.49
C LEU A 99 7.83 -2.43 26.31
N GLY A 100 8.72 -3.28 25.81
CA GLY A 100 8.42 -4.14 24.65
C GLY A 100 8.75 -3.51 23.30
N ARG A 101 9.31 -2.31 23.26
CA ARG A 101 9.58 -1.60 22.00
C ARG A 101 10.90 -2.07 21.41
N LEU A 102 10.94 -2.28 20.09
CA LEU A 102 12.13 -2.69 19.36
C LEU A 102 13.16 -1.57 19.41
N ILE A 103 14.31 -1.78 20.04
CA ILE A 103 15.40 -0.79 20.13
C ILE A 103 16.55 -1.09 19.17
N GLN A 104 16.63 -2.31 18.64
CA GLN A 104 17.65 -2.67 17.66
C GLN A 104 17.20 -3.84 16.78
N GLU A 105 17.46 -3.73 15.48
CA GLU A 105 17.41 -4.84 14.51
C GLU A 105 18.79 -4.97 13.86
N THR A 106 19.41 -6.14 13.96
CA THR A 106 20.72 -6.43 13.36
C THR A 106 20.58 -7.43 12.23
N THR A 107 21.13 -7.08 11.06
CA THR A 107 21.16 -7.93 9.86
C THR A 107 22.60 -8.03 9.32
N GLN A 108 22.80 -8.75 8.21
CA GLN A 108 24.10 -8.78 7.51
C GLN A 108 24.55 -7.40 7.01
N GLN A 109 23.63 -6.47 6.83
CA GLN A 109 23.88 -5.09 6.40
C GLN A 109 24.25 -4.17 7.59
N GLY A 110 24.17 -4.69 8.82
CA GLY A 110 24.49 -3.96 10.05
C GLY A 110 23.28 -3.74 10.95
N ALA A 111 23.44 -2.91 11.97
CA ALA A 111 22.42 -2.65 12.98
C ALA A 111 21.65 -1.35 12.71
N LEU A 112 20.32 -1.43 12.76
CA LEU A 112 19.42 -0.30 12.89
C LEU A 112 19.02 -0.16 14.36
N SER A 113 19.18 1.02 14.93
CA SER A 113 18.80 1.28 16.34
C SER A 113 17.70 2.33 16.43
N TYR A 114 16.82 2.17 17.41
CA TYR A 114 15.61 2.95 17.57
C TYR A 114 15.56 3.57 18.96
N GLU A 115 15.33 4.87 19.01
CA GLU A 115 15.11 5.62 20.24
C GLU A 115 13.70 6.18 20.27
N TYR A 116 13.07 6.16 21.44
CA TYR A 116 11.69 6.58 21.61
C TYR A 116 11.55 7.58 22.74
N ASP A 117 10.58 8.49 22.59
CA ASP A 117 10.12 9.33 23.69
C ASP A 117 9.26 8.52 24.70
N PRO A 118 8.86 9.13 25.84
CA PRO A 118 7.97 8.48 26.81
C PRO A 118 6.56 8.15 26.28
N LEU A 119 6.12 8.75 25.16
CA LEU A 119 4.85 8.47 24.49
C LEU A 119 4.99 7.37 23.41
N SER A 120 6.18 6.79 23.26
CA SER A 120 6.52 5.77 22.27
C SER A 120 6.53 6.25 20.82
N ASN A 121 6.74 7.55 20.59
CA ASN A 121 7.09 8.06 19.27
C ASN A 121 8.58 7.82 19.00
N LEU A 122 8.92 7.39 17.78
CA LEU A 122 10.30 7.15 17.34
C LEU A 122 11.04 8.48 17.17
N THR A 123 11.92 8.86 18.08
CA THR A 123 12.66 10.14 18.02
C THR A 123 13.90 10.05 17.15
N THR A 124 14.62 8.93 17.17
CA THR A 124 15.85 8.75 16.39
C THR A 124 15.95 7.35 15.84
N LEU A 125 16.25 7.26 14.55
CA LEU A 125 16.66 6.03 13.86
C LEU A 125 18.15 6.16 13.50
N THR A 126 18.98 5.30 14.07
CA THR A 126 20.42 5.27 13.77
C THR A 126 20.70 4.20 12.72
N LEU A 127 21.23 4.61 11.57
CA LEU A 127 21.57 3.74 10.44
C LEU A 127 22.87 2.95 10.73
N PRO A 128 23.11 1.82 10.03
CA PRO A 128 24.37 1.08 10.11
C PRO A 128 25.63 1.92 9.82
N THR A 129 25.48 3.01 9.05
CA THR A 129 26.55 3.97 8.76
C THR A 129 26.83 4.96 9.90
N GLY A 130 26.06 4.93 10.98
CA GLY A 130 26.16 5.86 12.11
C GLY A 130 25.38 7.16 11.93
N GLN A 131 24.69 7.35 10.80
CA GLN A 131 23.84 8.53 10.55
C GLN A 131 22.56 8.45 11.39
N HIS A 132 22.10 9.60 11.87
CA HIS A 132 20.91 9.73 12.71
C HIS A 132 19.78 10.42 11.96
N LEU A 133 18.72 9.68 11.67
CA LEU A 133 17.46 10.22 11.17
C LEU A 133 16.58 10.59 12.37
N ASN A 134 16.44 11.89 12.63
CA ASN A 134 15.71 12.41 13.78
C ASN A 134 14.32 12.89 13.39
N HIS A 135 13.37 12.61 14.29
CA HIS A 135 11.97 12.98 14.20
C HIS A 135 11.64 13.86 15.40
N LEU A 136 11.20 15.09 15.14
CA LEU A 136 10.70 15.97 16.19
C LEU A 136 9.18 15.99 16.15
N TYR A 137 8.58 15.74 17.30
CA TYR A 137 7.12 15.73 17.47
C TYR A 137 6.67 16.90 18.32
N TYR A 138 5.43 17.36 18.10
CA TYR A 138 4.71 18.19 19.06
C TYR A 138 3.45 17.47 19.56
N GLY A 139 2.97 17.88 20.74
CA GLY A 139 1.75 17.34 21.33
C GLY A 139 1.81 15.82 21.55
N SER A 140 0.77 15.12 21.11
CA SER A 140 0.58 13.68 21.29
C SER A 140 1.20 12.80 20.19
N GLY A 141 2.23 13.28 19.48
CA GLY A 141 2.94 12.49 18.45
C GLY A 141 2.77 12.98 17.02
N HIS A 142 2.48 14.26 16.80
CA HIS A 142 2.42 14.83 15.45
C HIS A 142 3.80 15.22 14.97
N LEU A 143 4.29 14.59 13.89
CA LEU A 143 5.60 14.91 13.33
C LEU A 143 5.62 16.37 12.88
N HIS A 144 6.58 17.12 13.41
CA HIS A 144 6.86 18.52 13.11
C HIS A 144 8.05 18.66 12.17
N GLN A 145 9.11 17.88 12.39
CA GLN A 145 10.35 18.00 11.63
C GLN A 145 11.01 16.65 11.42
N LEU A 146 11.59 16.49 10.24
CA LEU A 146 12.52 15.42 9.90
C LEU A 146 13.89 16.03 9.58
N ASN A 147 14.95 15.53 10.22
CA ASN A 147 16.33 15.92 9.89
C ASN A 147 17.27 14.71 9.87
N LEU A 148 18.34 14.79 9.09
CA LEU A 148 19.40 13.79 8.99
C LEU A 148 20.70 14.40 9.49
N ASP A 149 21.23 13.91 10.61
CA ASP A 149 22.43 14.47 11.27
C ASP A 149 22.35 15.99 11.52
N GLY A 150 21.15 16.47 11.85
CA GLY A 150 20.87 17.90 12.06
C GLY A 150 20.63 18.70 10.78
N GLN A 151 20.87 18.12 9.59
CA GLN A 151 20.47 18.74 8.33
C GLN A 151 18.95 18.62 8.15
N LEU A 152 18.26 19.76 8.15
CA LEU A 152 16.81 19.80 7.92
C LEU A 152 16.47 19.12 6.59
N ILE A 153 15.52 18.17 6.64
CA ILE A 153 14.90 17.56 5.48
C ILE A 153 13.55 18.22 5.21
N SER A 154 12.68 18.27 6.23
CA SER A 154 11.35 18.85 6.06
C SER A 154 10.78 19.29 7.40
N ASP A 155 10.26 20.50 7.45
CA ASP A 155 9.36 20.99 8.48
C ASP A 155 7.92 20.82 7.99
N ILE A 156 7.03 20.47 8.90
CA ILE A 156 5.64 20.10 8.62
C ILE A 156 4.71 20.90 9.54
N GLU A 157 3.75 21.58 8.92
CA GLU A 157 2.66 22.27 9.61
C GLU A 157 1.34 21.57 9.39
N ARG A 158 0.46 21.66 10.38
CA ARG A 158 -0.82 20.95 10.40
C ARG A 158 -1.97 21.88 10.76
N ASP A 159 -3.17 21.53 10.31
CA ASP A 159 -4.40 22.21 10.74
C ASP A 159 -4.86 21.72 12.12
N ASP A 160 -5.97 22.29 12.61
CA ASP A 160 -6.60 21.93 13.88
C ASP A 160 -7.12 20.47 13.92
N LEU A 161 -7.23 19.81 12.76
CA LEU A 161 -7.55 18.38 12.64
C LEU A 161 -6.28 17.52 12.53
N HIS A 162 -5.10 18.11 12.76
CA HIS A 162 -3.78 17.49 12.65
C HIS A 162 -3.46 16.93 11.26
N ARG A 163 -4.16 17.39 10.22
CA ARG A 163 -3.86 17.05 8.83
C ARG A 163 -2.75 17.96 8.33
N GLU A 164 -1.93 17.44 7.44
CA GLU A 164 -0.79 18.18 6.95
C GLU A 164 -1.18 19.26 5.96
N VAL A 165 -0.89 20.52 6.28
CA VAL A 165 -1.27 21.63 5.39
C VAL A 165 -0.08 22.25 4.68
N LEU A 166 1.12 22.14 5.25
CA LEU A 166 2.36 22.60 4.64
C LEU A 166 3.50 21.64 4.94
N ARG A 167 4.45 21.55 4.00
CA ARG A 167 5.79 21.03 4.27
C ARG A 167 6.88 21.81 3.52
N THR A 168 8.07 21.89 4.08
CA THR A 168 9.25 22.41 3.38
C THR A 168 9.96 21.30 2.59
N GLN A 169 10.43 21.62 1.39
CA GLN A 169 11.09 20.72 0.46
C GLN A 169 12.16 21.49 -0.33
N GLY A 170 13.26 21.83 0.35
CA GLY A 170 14.31 22.69 -0.20
C GLY A 170 13.84 24.14 -0.33
N THR A 171 14.01 24.76 -1.50
CA THR A 171 13.47 26.10 -1.78
C THR A 171 11.95 26.11 -2.01
N LEU A 172 11.33 24.94 -2.16
CA LEU A 172 9.89 24.81 -2.32
C LEU A 172 9.22 24.58 -0.97
N THR A 173 8.02 25.14 -0.83
CA THR A 173 7.06 24.78 0.20
C THR A 173 5.84 24.19 -0.49
N SER A 174 5.47 22.98 -0.10
CA SER A 174 4.28 22.29 -0.59
C SER A 174 3.11 22.60 0.31
N CYS A 175 1.97 22.93 -0.28
CA CYS A 175 0.71 23.22 0.39
C CYS A 175 -0.32 22.18 0.01
N PHE A 176 -1.12 21.75 0.98
CA PHE A 176 -2.20 20.80 0.78
C PHE A 176 -3.51 21.37 1.30
N GLY A 177 -4.59 21.04 0.60
CA GLY A 177 -5.94 21.25 1.08
C GLY A 177 -6.75 19.99 0.95
N TYR A 178 -7.72 19.89 1.86
CA TYR A 178 -8.56 18.72 1.99
C TYR A 178 -10.02 19.10 1.79
N ASP A 179 -10.82 18.14 1.34
CA ASP A 179 -12.26 18.24 1.50
C ASP A 179 -12.68 17.90 2.94
N ALA A 180 -13.98 17.99 3.22
CA ALA A 180 -14.50 17.73 4.55
C ALA A 180 -14.41 16.25 4.97
N MET A 181 -14.13 15.34 4.03
CA MET A 181 -13.92 13.92 4.29
C MET A 181 -12.43 13.62 4.50
N GLY A 182 -11.55 14.63 4.58
CA GLY A 182 -10.12 14.44 4.81
C GLY A 182 -9.32 14.05 3.58
N ARG A 183 -9.94 13.99 2.39
CA ARG A 183 -9.25 13.65 1.15
C ARG A 183 -8.59 14.86 0.55
N LYS A 184 -7.43 14.67 -0.08
CA LYS A 184 -6.65 15.76 -0.68
C LYS A 184 -7.42 16.35 -1.88
N SER A 185 -7.97 17.55 -1.74
CA SER A 185 -8.76 18.23 -2.79
C SER A 185 -7.87 19.10 -3.69
N TRP A 186 -6.76 19.61 -3.17
CA TRP A 186 -5.77 20.33 -3.96
C TRP A 186 -4.38 20.26 -3.32
N GLN A 187 -3.36 20.45 -4.15
CA GLN A 187 -1.98 20.59 -3.69
C GLN A 187 -1.15 21.42 -4.68
N PHE A 188 -0.14 22.13 -4.18
CA PHE A 188 0.83 22.81 -5.03
C PHE A 188 2.16 23.00 -4.32
N ALA A 189 3.23 23.19 -5.09
CA ALA A 189 4.54 23.57 -4.59
C ALA A 189 4.86 25.01 -5.01
N SER A 190 5.36 25.84 -4.10
CA SER A 190 5.68 27.25 -4.34
C SER A 190 7.04 27.62 -3.76
N ARG A 191 7.68 28.64 -4.33
CA ARG A 191 8.91 29.25 -3.77
C ARG A 191 8.63 30.27 -2.66
N LEU A 192 7.35 30.51 -2.36
CA LEU A 192 6.98 31.32 -1.21
C LEU A 192 7.32 30.55 0.08
N PRO A 193 7.84 31.24 1.11
CA PRO A 193 8.17 30.60 2.38
C PRO A 193 6.89 30.23 3.16
N ALA A 194 7.01 29.23 4.03
CA ALA A 194 5.90 28.67 4.80
C ALA A 194 5.12 29.73 5.61
N GLU A 195 5.78 30.76 6.15
CA GLU A 195 5.13 31.80 6.95
C GLU A 195 4.20 32.71 6.13
N LYS A 196 4.45 32.82 4.82
CA LYS A 196 3.53 33.53 3.91
C LYS A 196 2.36 32.64 3.50
N LEU A 197 2.61 31.35 3.33
CA LEU A 197 1.63 30.37 2.87
C LEU A 197 0.69 29.89 3.98
N SER A 198 1.10 29.92 5.25
CA SER A 198 0.27 29.57 6.41
C SER A 198 -1.00 30.42 6.53
N ARG A 199 -1.03 31.59 5.89
CA ARG A 199 -2.21 32.45 5.83
C ARG A 199 -3.28 31.95 4.85
N ILE A 200 -2.94 31.08 3.89
CA ILE A 200 -3.87 30.56 2.87
C ILE A 200 -4.98 29.72 3.51
N HIS A 201 -4.67 29.02 4.59
CA HIS A 201 -5.63 28.18 5.31
C HIS A 201 -6.55 28.99 6.24
N ASN A 202 -6.39 30.32 6.33
CA ASN A 202 -7.33 31.15 7.05
C ASN A 202 -8.65 31.28 6.27
N PRO A 203 -9.81 30.96 6.86
CA PRO A 203 -11.11 30.92 6.18
C PRO A 203 -11.62 32.27 5.62
N GLY A 204 -10.87 33.37 5.81
CA GLY A 204 -11.15 34.69 5.25
C GLY A 204 -10.32 35.07 4.01
N ILE A 205 -9.38 34.23 3.57
CA ILE A 205 -8.56 34.48 2.39
C ILE A 205 -9.07 33.60 1.24
N GLN A 206 -9.54 34.24 0.16
CA GLN A 206 -9.85 33.52 -1.08
C GLN A 206 -8.52 32.98 -1.67
N PRO A 207 -8.33 31.66 -1.75
CA PRO A 207 -7.09 31.06 -2.25
C PRO A 207 -6.84 31.40 -3.72
N ASP A 208 -7.83 31.93 -4.43
CA ASP A 208 -7.76 32.30 -5.85
C ASP A 208 -6.59 33.24 -6.21
N LEU A 209 -6.10 34.05 -5.25
CA LEU A 209 -4.96 34.98 -5.44
C LEU A 209 -3.56 34.38 -5.20
N LEU A 210 -3.45 33.23 -4.52
CA LEU A 210 -2.17 32.51 -4.30
C LEU A 210 -2.06 31.23 -5.15
N VAL A 211 -3.19 30.82 -5.73
CA VAL A 211 -3.38 29.63 -6.55
C VAL A 211 -3.43 30.00 -8.05
N GLU A 212 -2.74 31.06 -8.47
CA GLU A 212 -2.54 31.31 -9.90
C GLU A 212 -1.57 30.26 -10.47
N HIS A 213 -2.11 29.45 -11.39
CA HIS A 213 -1.42 28.40 -12.15
C HIS A 213 -0.09 28.86 -12.79
N ALA A 214 0.14 30.16 -12.99
CA ALA A 214 1.30 30.68 -13.71
C ALA A 214 2.64 30.45 -12.98
N TYR A 215 2.71 30.61 -11.65
CA TYR A 215 3.99 30.74 -10.93
C TYR A 215 4.44 29.50 -10.14
N ASN A 216 3.53 28.54 -9.86
CA ASN A 216 3.87 27.33 -9.11
C ASN A 216 4.32 26.21 -10.06
N PRO A 217 5.51 25.59 -9.88
CA PRO A 217 5.99 24.54 -10.78
C PRO A 217 5.07 23.31 -10.80
N ILE A 218 4.42 23.01 -9.67
CA ILE A 218 3.55 21.84 -9.49
C ILE A 218 2.23 22.33 -8.87
N HIS A 219 1.10 21.96 -9.47
CA HIS A 219 -0.24 22.26 -8.94
C HIS A 219 -1.24 21.21 -9.41
N ARG A 220 -2.08 20.73 -8.50
CA ARG A 220 -3.12 19.73 -8.74
C ARG A 220 -4.40 20.02 -8.00
N ARG A 221 -5.53 19.66 -8.59
CA ARG A 221 -6.84 19.61 -7.94
C ARG A 221 -7.51 18.27 -8.22
N HIS A 222 -8.17 17.74 -7.21
CA HIS A 222 -8.88 16.48 -7.25
C HIS A 222 -10.35 16.72 -6.95
N GLN A 223 -11.22 16.06 -7.71
CA GLN A 223 -12.65 16.02 -7.46
C GLN A 223 -13.07 14.59 -7.26
N TYR A 224 -13.99 14.40 -6.33
CA TYR A 224 -14.49 13.09 -5.96
C TYR A 224 -16.01 13.08 -6.06
N ASP A 225 -16.58 11.92 -6.38
CA ASP A 225 -18.03 11.72 -6.27
C ASP A 225 -18.45 11.50 -4.80
N PRO A 226 -19.76 11.36 -4.54
CA PRO A 226 -20.24 11.00 -3.21
C PRO A 226 -19.73 9.64 -2.73
N ALA A 227 -19.72 8.58 -3.56
CA ALA A 227 -19.16 7.27 -3.16
C ALA A 227 -17.67 7.36 -2.75
N GLY A 228 -17.05 8.45 -3.18
CA GLY A 228 -15.77 9.01 -2.87
C GLY A 228 -14.63 8.52 -3.73
N GLU A 229 -14.99 8.05 -4.91
CA GLU A 229 -14.08 7.74 -6.00
C GLU A 229 -13.59 9.04 -6.64
N LEU A 230 -12.32 9.05 -7.09
CA LEU A 230 -11.71 10.20 -7.76
C LEU A 230 -12.29 10.35 -9.15
N THR A 231 -13.12 11.36 -9.42
CA THR A 231 -13.76 11.56 -10.74
C THR A 231 -12.98 12.47 -11.67
N ARG A 232 -12.10 13.33 -11.12
CA ARG A 232 -11.32 14.26 -11.94
C ARG A 232 -10.03 14.67 -11.26
N THR A 233 -8.97 14.76 -12.06
CA THR A 233 -7.71 15.44 -11.70
C THR A 233 -7.44 16.55 -12.69
N LEU A 234 -7.16 17.75 -12.17
CA LEU A 234 -6.58 18.85 -12.94
C LEU A 234 -5.12 19.00 -12.50
N ASP A 235 -4.18 18.73 -13.38
CA ASP A 235 -2.74 18.80 -13.11
C ASP A 235 -2.06 19.79 -14.09
N LYS A 236 -1.19 20.66 -13.58
CA LYS A 236 -0.51 21.68 -14.40
C LYS A 236 0.37 21.08 -15.50
N LEU A 237 1.03 19.95 -15.24
CA LEU A 237 1.97 19.30 -16.14
C LEU A 237 1.32 18.23 -17.03
N ARG A 238 0.17 17.69 -16.62
CA ARG A 238 -0.52 16.57 -17.30
C ARG A 238 -1.89 16.93 -17.86
N GLY A 239 -2.42 18.11 -17.56
CA GLY A 239 -3.75 18.53 -18.01
C GLY A 239 -4.88 17.94 -17.18
N GLU A 240 -6.05 17.81 -17.81
CA GLU A 240 -7.25 17.26 -17.18
C GLU A 240 -7.38 15.76 -17.45
N ILE A 241 -7.68 15.00 -16.40
CA ILE A 241 -8.02 13.58 -16.48
C ILE A 241 -9.35 13.37 -15.78
N LYS A 242 -10.27 12.66 -16.42
CA LYS A 242 -11.57 12.24 -15.86
C LYS A 242 -11.59 10.74 -15.66
N TYR A 243 -12.30 10.30 -14.63
CA TYR A 243 -12.45 8.89 -14.31
C TYR A 243 -13.92 8.55 -14.10
N GLU A 244 -14.30 7.39 -14.59
CA GLU A 244 -15.62 6.81 -14.35
C GLU A 244 -15.46 5.42 -13.74
N TYR A 245 -16.45 5.01 -12.96
CA TYR A 245 -16.42 3.77 -12.20
C TYR A 245 -17.70 2.98 -12.44
N GLU A 246 -17.57 1.66 -12.38
CA GLU A 246 -18.72 0.77 -12.25
C GLU A 246 -19.37 0.93 -10.87
N ALA A 247 -20.63 0.49 -10.73
CA ALA A 247 -21.38 0.62 -9.48
C ALA A 247 -20.74 -0.10 -8.27
N ASN A 248 -19.80 -1.03 -8.52
CA ASN A 248 -19.03 -1.75 -7.51
C ASN A 248 -17.67 -1.10 -7.17
N GLY A 249 -17.38 0.09 -7.73
CA GLY A 249 -16.15 0.85 -7.47
C GLY A 249 -14.96 0.47 -8.36
N GLN A 250 -15.12 -0.45 -9.32
CA GLN A 250 -14.06 -0.75 -10.29
C GLN A 250 -13.90 0.40 -11.29
N LEU A 251 -12.65 0.76 -11.61
CA LEU A 251 -12.36 1.82 -12.57
C LEU A 251 -12.82 1.40 -13.97
N HIS A 252 -13.78 2.12 -14.54
CA HIS A 252 -14.30 1.87 -15.88
C HIS A 252 -13.49 2.60 -16.95
N SER A 253 -13.15 3.86 -16.74
CA SER A 253 -12.40 4.66 -17.71
C SER A 253 -11.45 5.66 -17.06
N ARG A 254 -10.37 5.98 -17.77
CA ARG A 254 -9.45 7.12 -17.53
C ARG A 254 -9.39 7.91 -18.83
N ASP A 255 -10.06 9.06 -18.87
CA ASP A 255 -10.11 9.92 -20.06
C ASP A 255 -9.20 11.14 -19.89
N THR A 256 -8.23 11.29 -20.79
CA THR A 256 -7.29 12.41 -20.85
C THR A 256 -7.72 13.52 -21.81
N GLY A 257 -8.90 13.36 -22.46
CA GLY A 257 -9.33 14.21 -23.57
C GLY A 257 -8.59 13.93 -24.89
N GLN A 258 -7.70 12.94 -24.91
CA GLN A 258 -6.97 12.49 -26.10
C GLN A 258 -7.27 11.03 -26.41
N LEU A 259 -7.52 10.72 -27.68
CA LEU A 259 -7.91 9.36 -28.09
C LEU A 259 -6.83 8.29 -27.79
N ILE A 260 -5.55 8.66 -27.84
CA ILE A 260 -4.43 7.71 -27.77
C ILE A 260 -4.05 7.38 -26.31
N ASP A 261 -4.25 8.33 -25.39
CA ASP A 261 -3.80 8.23 -24.00
C ASP A 261 -4.96 7.89 -23.04
N SER A 262 -6.21 7.87 -23.52
CA SER A 262 -7.37 7.42 -22.76
C SER A 262 -7.47 5.89 -22.68
N GLU A 263 -7.94 5.39 -21.54
CA GLU A 263 -8.05 3.96 -21.25
C GLU A 263 -9.48 3.59 -20.84
N GLU A 264 -9.98 2.46 -21.36
CA GLU A 264 -11.24 1.86 -20.95
C GLU A 264 -10.98 0.42 -20.46
N PHE A 265 -11.65 0.05 -19.38
CA PHE A 265 -11.43 -1.21 -18.68
C PHE A 265 -12.70 -2.05 -18.63
N ARG A 266 -12.51 -3.36 -18.77
CA ARG A 266 -13.55 -4.37 -18.60
C ARG A 266 -13.05 -5.43 -17.64
N TYR A 267 -13.96 -6.00 -16.86
CA TYR A 267 -13.65 -7.01 -15.87
C TYR A 267 -14.60 -8.19 -15.97
N ASP A 268 -14.12 -9.37 -15.59
CA ASP A 268 -15.02 -10.47 -15.25
C ASP A 268 -15.55 -10.33 -13.82
N ALA A 269 -16.48 -11.21 -13.42
CA ALA A 269 -17.08 -11.20 -12.09
C ALA A 269 -16.08 -11.45 -10.93
N ALA A 270 -14.88 -11.95 -11.23
CA ALA A 270 -13.80 -12.13 -10.26
C ALA A 270 -12.80 -10.96 -10.30
N ALA A 271 -13.15 -9.85 -10.95
CA ALA A 271 -12.33 -8.65 -11.11
C ALA A 271 -11.01 -8.87 -11.88
N ASN A 272 -10.93 -9.90 -12.72
CA ASN A 272 -9.82 -9.99 -13.69
C ASN A 272 -10.08 -8.99 -14.81
N ARG A 273 -9.06 -8.19 -15.15
CA ARG A 273 -9.14 -7.33 -16.34
C ARG A 273 -9.23 -8.18 -17.60
N LEU A 274 -10.06 -7.76 -18.54
CA LEU A 274 -10.24 -8.38 -19.85
C LEU A 274 -9.77 -7.45 -20.97
N ASN A 275 -9.44 -8.02 -22.14
CA ASN A 275 -9.12 -7.21 -23.32
C ASN A 275 -10.36 -6.46 -23.81
N PHE A 276 -10.19 -5.28 -24.41
CA PHE A 276 -11.33 -4.47 -24.85
C PHE A 276 -12.29 -5.21 -25.82
N ASN A 277 -11.75 -6.08 -26.68
CA ASN A 277 -12.52 -6.81 -27.69
C ASN A 277 -13.14 -8.12 -27.20
N THR A 278 -13.03 -8.47 -25.91
CA THR A 278 -13.63 -9.71 -25.37
C THR A 278 -15.13 -9.56 -25.15
N SER A 279 -15.83 -10.68 -25.20
CA SER A 279 -17.26 -10.76 -24.84
C SER A 279 -17.44 -10.39 -23.37
N GLN A 280 -18.59 -9.80 -23.02
CA GLN A 280 -18.96 -9.54 -21.63
C GLN A 280 -19.10 -10.82 -20.77
N PHE A 281 -19.16 -11.99 -21.42
CA PHE A 281 -19.24 -13.31 -20.76
C PHE A 281 -17.88 -14.03 -20.68
N ASP A 282 -16.83 -13.42 -21.22
CA ASP A 282 -15.49 -13.97 -21.09
C ASP A 282 -15.02 -13.86 -19.63
N HIS A 283 -14.23 -14.82 -19.20
CA HIS A 283 -13.68 -14.86 -17.84
C HIS A 283 -12.31 -15.49 -17.84
N VAL A 284 -11.48 -15.08 -16.89
CA VAL A 284 -10.16 -15.67 -16.69
C VAL A 284 -10.32 -16.87 -15.77
N LYS A 285 -10.29 -18.06 -16.37
CA LYS A 285 -10.41 -19.32 -15.64
C LYS A 285 -9.35 -19.39 -14.52
N ASP A 286 -9.79 -19.79 -13.33
CA ASP A 286 -8.97 -19.96 -12.12
C ASP A 286 -8.20 -18.69 -11.70
N ASN A 287 -8.64 -17.51 -12.19
CA ASN A 287 -7.91 -16.24 -12.14
C ASN A 287 -6.51 -16.31 -12.76
N ARG A 288 -6.16 -17.33 -13.56
CA ARG A 288 -4.84 -17.47 -14.20
C ARG A 288 -4.88 -16.93 -15.63
N LEU A 289 -4.28 -15.77 -15.84
CA LEU A 289 -4.23 -15.14 -17.14
C LEU A 289 -3.36 -15.96 -18.09
N LYS A 290 -3.87 -16.23 -19.30
CA LYS A 290 -3.12 -16.91 -20.36
C LYS A 290 -2.73 -15.99 -21.51
N ARG A 291 -3.56 -15.00 -21.80
CA ARG A 291 -3.36 -14.04 -22.88
C ARG A 291 -3.89 -12.67 -22.50
N TRP A 292 -3.14 -11.64 -22.87
CA TRP A 292 -3.52 -10.24 -22.73
C TRP A 292 -2.92 -9.46 -23.89
N ARG A 293 -3.76 -8.81 -24.70
CA ARG A 293 -3.34 -8.18 -25.96
C ARG A 293 -2.45 -9.13 -26.79
N ASP A 294 -1.23 -8.73 -27.10
CA ASP A 294 -0.21 -9.46 -27.84
C ASP A 294 0.72 -10.30 -26.94
N GLN A 295 0.34 -10.50 -25.68
CA GLN A 295 1.16 -11.17 -24.67
C GLN A 295 0.56 -12.51 -24.26
N GLU A 296 1.41 -13.52 -24.07
CA GLU A 296 1.04 -14.85 -23.59
C GLU A 296 1.76 -15.17 -22.28
N TYR A 297 1.04 -15.85 -21.39
CA TYR A 297 1.45 -16.10 -20.00
C TYR A 297 1.36 -17.60 -19.71
N ALA A 298 2.40 -18.15 -19.11
CA ALA A 298 2.40 -19.52 -18.59
C ALA A 298 2.73 -19.51 -17.10
N CYS A 299 1.92 -20.21 -16.31
CA CYS A 299 2.15 -20.38 -14.88
C CYS A 299 2.60 -21.81 -14.56
N ASP A 300 3.38 -21.95 -13.48
CA ASP A 300 3.71 -23.26 -12.93
C ASP A 300 2.51 -23.92 -12.21
N ALA A 301 2.76 -25.10 -11.66
CA ALA A 301 1.78 -25.90 -10.93
C ALA A 301 1.29 -25.24 -9.62
N TRP A 302 2.03 -24.26 -9.09
CA TRP A 302 1.71 -23.49 -7.89
C TRP A 302 1.07 -22.13 -8.19
N GLY A 303 0.97 -21.77 -9.47
CA GLY A 303 0.34 -20.54 -9.93
C GLY A 303 1.29 -19.34 -10.06
N ASN A 304 2.60 -19.56 -10.08
CA ASN A 304 3.58 -18.50 -10.34
C ASN A 304 3.79 -18.33 -11.84
N LEU A 305 3.84 -17.10 -12.35
CA LEU A 305 4.19 -16.81 -13.74
C LEU A 305 5.62 -17.25 -14.04
N VAL A 306 5.83 -18.22 -14.92
CA VAL A 306 7.15 -18.76 -15.30
C VAL A 306 7.58 -18.37 -16.70
N GLU A 307 6.65 -18.04 -17.61
CA GLU A 307 6.96 -17.47 -18.92
C GLU A 307 6.00 -16.34 -19.28
N LYS A 308 6.55 -15.23 -19.79
CA LYS A 308 5.80 -14.15 -20.46
C LYS A 308 6.38 -13.94 -21.85
N ARG A 309 5.56 -14.10 -22.89
CA ARG A 309 5.91 -13.83 -24.28
C ARG A 309 5.22 -12.55 -24.70
N SER A 310 5.94 -11.62 -25.32
CA SER A 310 5.39 -10.32 -25.75
C SER A 310 5.85 -10.01 -27.18
N GLY A 311 4.93 -9.52 -28.02
CA GLY A 311 5.21 -9.19 -29.41
C GLY A 311 5.76 -10.38 -30.21
N MET A 312 6.63 -10.09 -31.19
CA MET A 312 7.17 -11.11 -32.12
C MET A 312 8.48 -11.78 -31.67
N GLY A 313 9.10 -11.33 -30.58
CA GLY A 313 10.48 -11.74 -30.25
C GLY A 313 10.89 -11.74 -28.79
N THR A 314 10.07 -11.22 -27.86
CA THR A 314 10.46 -11.12 -26.44
C THR A 314 9.93 -12.31 -25.65
N LEU A 315 10.83 -13.02 -24.96
CA LEU A 315 10.53 -14.09 -24.02
C LEU A 315 11.17 -13.79 -22.67
N GLN A 316 10.35 -13.69 -21.62
CA GLN A 316 10.80 -13.61 -20.25
C GLN A 316 10.55 -14.94 -19.55
N THR A 317 11.52 -15.40 -18.76
CA THR A 317 11.40 -16.59 -17.92
C THR A 317 11.69 -16.25 -16.47
N PHE A 318 11.00 -16.92 -15.55
CA PHE A 318 11.04 -16.62 -14.12
C PHE A 318 11.19 -17.90 -13.29
N VAL A 319 12.04 -17.85 -12.26
CA VAL A 319 12.32 -18.96 -11.34
C VAL A 319 12.05 -18.51 -9.91
N TYR A 320 11.37 -19.36 -9.15
CA TYR A 320 10.94 -19.08 -7.78
C TYR A 320 11.57 -20.06 -6.79
N ASP A 321 11.71 -19.62 -5.54
CA ASP A 321 11.99 -20.51 -4.43
C ASP A 321 10.72 -21.24 -3.94
N CYS A 322 10.86 -22.14 -2.96
CA CYS A 322 9.76 -22.89 -2.40
C CYS A 322 8.72 -22.04 -1.64
N GLU A 323 9.04 -20.77 -1.37
CA GLU A 323 8.14 -19.78 -0.78
C GLU A 323 7.47 -18.89 -1.84
N ASN A 324 7.58 -19.25 -3.13
CA ASN A 324 7.04 -18.51 -4.27
C ASN A 324 7.65 -17.09 -4.43
N ARG A 325 8.88 -16.87 -3.97
CA ARG A 325 9.60 -15.60 -4.18
C ARG A 325 10.46 -15.70 -5.44
N LEU A 326 10.41 -14.68 -6.30
CA LEU A 326 11.17 -14.66 -7.55
C LEU A 326 12.67 -14.58 -7.24
N VAL A 327 13.46 -15.60 -7.58
CA VAL A 327 14.90 -15.64 -7.32
C VAL A 327 15.74 -15.41 -8.58
N ARG A 328 15.19 -15.69 -9.77
CA ARG A 328 15.86 -15.42 -11.05
C ARG A 328 14.88 -15.03 -12.15
N ALA A 329 15.27 -14.11 -13.01
CA ALA A 329 14.56 -13.76 -14.23
C ALA A 329 15.55 -13.62 -15.41
N GLU A 330 15.10 -13.97 -16.61
CA GLU A 330 15.87 -13.80 -17.85
C GLU A 330 14.95 -13.28 -18.95
N THR A 331 15.41 -12.27 -19.71
CA THR A 331 14.71 -11.75 -20.88
C THR A 331 15.54 -12.04 -22.13
N LEU A 332 14.94 -12.74 -23.10
CA LEU A 332 15.47 -12.92 -24.44
C LEU A 332 14.70 -12.03 -25.42
N VAL A 333 15.42 -11.38 -26.32
CA VAL A 333 14.86 -10.66 -27.47
C VAL A 333 15.46 -11.21 -28.75
N ASP A 334 14.60 -11.64 -29.66
CA ASP A 334 14.95 -12.32 -30.92
C ASP A 334 15.90 -13.52 -30.68
N GLY A 335 15.65 -14.26 -29.60
CA GLY A 335 16.43 -15.43 -29.20
C GLY A 335 17.79 -15.12 -28.56
N LYS A 336 18.14 -13.86 -28.34
CA LYS A 336 19.38 -13.44 -27.66
C LYS A 336 19.08 -12.97 -26.25
N LEU A 337 19.91 -13.38 -25.29
CA LEU A 337 19.81 -12.90 -23.91
C LEU A 337 20.07 -11.39 -23.87
N GLU A 338 19.07 -10.61 -23.46
CA GLU A 338 19.14 -9.16 -23.33
C GLU A 338 19.32 -8.72 -21.87
N SER A 339 18.64 -9.39 -20.94
CA SER A 339 18.78 -9.12 -19.51
C SER A 339 18.66 -10.35 -18.62
N THR A 340 19.27 -10.25 -17.44
CA THR A 340 19.11 -11.19 -16.32
C THR A 340 18.90 -10.44 -15.01
N GLY A 341 18.21 -11.08 -14.07
CA GLY A 341 18.05 -10.62 -12.68
C GLY A 341 18.17 -11.80 -11.72
N ALA A 342 18.88 -11.61 -10.62
CA ALA A 342 18.99 -12.56 -9.51
C ALA A 342 18.71 -11.84 -8.18
N TYR A 343 17.80 -12.38 -7.38
CA TYR A 343 17.26 -11.71 -6.19
C TYR A 343 17.49 -12.54 -4.93
N ARG A 344 17.78 -11.87 -3.82
CA ARG A 344 17.96 -12.51 -2.50
C ARG A 344 17.04 -11.88 -1.47
N TYR A 345 16.51 -12.73 -0.58
CA TYR A 345 15.56 -12.36 0.45
C TYR A 345 16.02 -12.79 1.82
N ASP A 346 15.64 -12.03 2.84
CA ASP A 346 15.80 -12.46 4.22
C ASP A 346 14.64 -13.35 4.71
N SER A 347 14.70 -13.75 5.97
CA SER A 347 13.74 -14.61 6.62
C SER A 347 12.42 -13.92 6.94
N LEU A 348 12.38 -12.59 6.85
CA LEU A 348 11.13 -11.80 6.90
C LEU A 348 10.51 -11.64 5.51
N GLY A 349 11.13 -12.15 4.44
CA GLY A 349 10.64 -12.07 3.07
C GLY A 349 11.01 -10.79 2.34
N ARG A 350 11.86 -9.94 2.93
CA ARG A 350 12.29 -8.66 2.34
C ARG A 350 13.41 -8.92 1.34
N ARG A 351 13.37 -8.27 0.18
CA ARG A 351 14.47 -8.36 -0.80
C ARG A 351 15.66 -7.58 -0.29
N VAL A 352 16.76 -8.25 0.01
CA VAL A 352 17.98 -7.67 0.61
C VAL A 352 19.11 -7.46 -0.40
N ALA A 353 19.03 -8.09 -1.57
CA ALA A 353 19.96 -7.83 -2.66
C ALA A 353 19.37 -8.17 -4.04
N LYS A 354 19.88 -7.50 -5.07
CA LYS A 354 19.74 -7.93 -6.46
C LYS A 354 21.05 -7.79 -7.24
N VAL A 355 21.23 -8.68 -8.21
CA VAL A 355 22.24 -8.56 -9.27
C VAL A 355 21.50 -8.62 -10.60
N SER A 356 21.64 -7.59 -11.42
CA SER A 356 21.06 -7.57 -12.76
C SER A 356 22.14 -7.36 -13.81
N GLU A 357 21.91 -7.89 -15.00
CA GLU A 357 22.68 -7.56 -16.19
C GLU A 357 21.71 -7.11 -17.27
N VAL A 358 21.88 -5.91 -17.81
CA VAL A 358 21.05 -5.37 -18.88
C VAL A 358 21.96 -4.86 -19.98
N LYS A 359 21.82 -5.40 -21.20
CA LYS A 359 22.65 -5.03 -22.36
C LYS A 359 24.16 -5.08 -22.05
N GLY A 360 24.59 -6.11 -21.32
CA GLY A 360 25.99 -6.33 -20.92
C GLY A 360 26.50 -5.45 -19.78
N LYS A 361 25.64 -4.63 -19.15
CA LYS A 361 26.00 -3.86 -17.95
C LYS A 361 25.50 -4.57 -16.71
N THR A 362 26.42 -4.98 -15.85
CA THR A 362 26.10 -5.60 -14.56
C THR A 362 25.91 -4.53 -13.49
N GLU A 363 24.85 -4.68 -12.72
CA GLU A 363 24.53 -3.85 -11.56
C GLU A 363 24.32 -4.74 -10.33
N GLN A 364 24.85 -4.28 -9.19
CA GLN A 364 24.64 -4.94 -7.91
C GLN A 364 24.05 -3.93 -6.92
N LYS A 365 22.96 -4.33 -6.26
CA LYS A 365 22.26 -3.53 -5.26
C LYS A 365 22.04 -4.33 -3.99
N HIS A 366 22.25 -3.68 -2.85
CA HIS A 366 21.81 -4.12 -1.53
C HIS A 366 20.69 -3.23 -1.02
N PHE A 367 19.78 -3.80 -0.23
CA PHE A 367 18.65 -3.06 0.34
C PHE A 367 18.64 -3.20 1.85
N LEU A 368 18.49 -2.07 2.54
CA LEU A 368 18.28 -1.99 3.97
C LEU A 368 16.80 -1.64 4.23
N TRP A 369 16.22 -2.20 5.30
CA TRP A 369 14.80 -2.10 5.60
C TRP A 369 14.55 -1.59 7.01
N GLN A 370 13.56 -0.72 7.19
CA GLN A 370 13.00 -0.36 8.49
C GLN A 370 11.68 -1.11 8.66
N GLY A 371 11.66 -2.20 9.43
CA GLY A 371 10.51 -3.11 9.44
C GLY A 371 10.27 -3.67 8.03
N LEU A 372 9.09 -3.38 7.45
CA LEU A 372 8.70 -3.79 6.09
C LEU A 372 8.78 -2.65 5.06
N ARG A 373 9.42 -1.53 5.37
CA ARG A 373 9.61 -0.40 4.45
C ARG A 373 11.07 -0.29 4.02
N MET A 374 11.33 -0.31 2.70
CA MET A 374 12.68 -0.18 2.15
C MET A 374 13.26 1.17 2.57
N LEU A 375 14.33 1.17 3.35
CA LEU A 375 14.94 2.39 3.87
C LEU A 375 16.05 2.88 2.93
N ARG A 376 16.85 1.99 2.37
CA ARG A 376 18.03 2.37 1.59
C ARG A 376 18.31 1.38 0.47
N GLU A 377 18.78 1.89 -0.65
CA GLU A 377 19.49 1.11 -1.67
C GLU A 377 20.97 1.47 -1.69
N GLU A 378 21.83 0.49 -1.89
CA GLU A 378 23.28 0.65 -1.91
C GLU A 378 23.88 -0.04 -3.14
N ARG A 379 24.71 0.70 -3.87
CA ARG A 379 25.57 0.25 -4.98
C ARG A 379 27.04 0.44 -4.54
N PRO A 380 28.02 -0.18 -5.20
CA PRO A 380 29.43 0.10 -4.90
C PRO A 380 29.74 1.60 -4.97
N GLY A 381 30.16 2.19 -3.85
CA GLY A 381 30.52 3.62 -3.74
C GLY A 381 29.34 4.61 -3.76
N GLN A 382 28.08 4.15 -3.78
CA GLN A 382 26.90 5.03 -3.83
C GLN A 382 25.74 4.46 -3.01
N SER A 383 24.96 5.33 -2.38
CA SER A 383 23.72 4.93 -1.69
C SER A 383 22.62 5.95 -1.84
N SER A 384 21.37 5.49 -1.78
CA SER A 384 20.17 6.31 -1.78
C SER A 384 19.32 5.94 -0.57
N LEU A 385 19.16 6.86 0.39
CA LEU A 385 18.30 6.72 1.56
C LEU A 385 16.92 7.32 1.24
N TYR A 386 15.87 6.52 1.36
CA TYR A 386 14.49 6.96 1.14
C TYR A 386 13.81 7.34 2.45
N LEU A 387 13.20 8.52 2.45
CA LEU A 387 12.45 9.07 3.56
C LEU A 387 10.99 9.15 3.14
N TYR A 388 10.08 8.80 4.04
CA TYR A 388 8.67 8.60 3.74
C TYR A 388 7.80 9.49 4.61
N GLU A 389 6.58 9.74 4.15
CA GLU A 389 5.57 10.40 4.96
C GLU A 389 5.24 9.57 6.22
N PRO A 390 4.85 10.21 7.33
CA PRO A 390 4.52 9.50 8.57
C PRO A 390 3.44 8.43 8.37
N GLY A 391 3.71 7.22 8.86
CA GLY A 391 2.74 6.11 8.83
C GLY A 391 2.40 5.57 7.44
N SER A 392 3.14 5.92 6.39
CA SER A 392 2.86 5.49 5.02
C SER A 392 4.10 4.96 4.27
N TYR A 393 3.87 4.54 3.03
CA TYR A 393 4.89 4.18 2.04
C TYR A 393 4.99 5.23 0.93
N ALA A 394 4.32 6.39 1.08
CA ALA A 394 4.46 7.53 0.18
C ALA A 394 5.84 8.17 0.42
N PRO A 395 6.69 8.30 -0.60
CA PRO A 395 8.01 8.86 -0.41
C PRO A 395 7.93 10.38 -0.28
N LEU A 396 8.77 10.93 0.60
CA LEU A 396 8.84 12.35 0.94
C LEU A 396 10.14 12.96 0.40
N ALA A 397 11.28 12.30 0.65
CA ALA A 397 12.60 12.74 0.18
C ALA A 397 13.53 11.56 -0.10
N ARG A 398 14.59 11.81 -0.85
CA ARG A 398 15.70 10.89 -1.07
C ARG A 398 17.03 11.59 -0.84
N VAL A 399 17.92 10.93 -0.11
CA VAL A 399 19.25 11.41 0.17
C VAL A 399 20.25 10.50 -0.53
N ASP A 400 20.95 11.04 -1.53
CA ASP A 400 21.97 10.32 -2.29
C ASP A 400 23.35 10.71 -1.77
N GLN A 401 24.18 9.69 -1.52
CA GLN A 401 25.57 9.84 -1.12
C GLN A 401 26.45 9.02 -2.05
N ALA A 402 27.39 9.67 -2.72
CA ALA A 402 28.46 9.01 -3.49
C ALA A 402 29.82 9.27 -2.81
N GLU A 403 30.74 8.32 -2.91
CA GLU A 403 32.07 8.43 -2.30
C GLU A 403 32.84 9.64 -2.88
N GLY A 404 33.30 10.53 -2.00
CA GLY A 404 34.01 11.76 -2.40
C GLY A 404 33.12 12.89 -2.94
N GLU A 405 31.79 12.71 -2.98
CA GLU A 405 30.83 13.76 -3.36
C GLU A 405 30.05 14.29 -2.15
N GLU A 406 29.56 15.53 -2.28
CA GLU A 406 28.59 16.08 -1.33
C GLU A 406 27.24 15.36 -1.43
N GLN A 407 26.54 15.32 -0.30
CA GLN A 407 25.22 14.71 -0.20
C GLN A 407 24.19 15.47 -1.05
N LYS A 408 23.51 14.76 -1.95
CA LYS A 408 22.42 15.32 -2.77
C LYS A 408 21.08 14.98 -2.13
N LEU A 409 20.19 15.98 -2.06
CA LEU A 409 18.86 15.81 -1.48
C LEU A 409 17.81 16.09 -2.55
N TYR A 410 16.88 15.17 -2.66
CA TYR A 410 15.77 15.22 -3.60
C TYR A 410 14.45 15.11 -2.85
N TYR A 411 13.40 15.72 -3.39
CA TYR A 411 12.07 15.77 -2.80
C TYR A 411 11.04 15.20 -3.74
N PHE A 412 10.20 14.30 -3.23
CA PHE A 412 9.13 13.70 -4.00
C PHE A 412 7.86 14.56 -3.96
N HIS A 413 7.20 14.63 -5.11
CA HIS A 413 5.90 15.27 -5.28
C HIS A 413 4.94 14.21 -5.80
N THR A 414 3.97 13.82 -4.98
CA THR A 414 3.11 12.66 -5.24
C THR A 414 1.71 13.06 -5.68
N ASP A 415 0.92 12.12 -6.21
CA ASP A 415 -0.52 12.26 -6.36
C ASP A 415 -1.27 12.20 -5.00
N GLN A 416 -2.60 12.08 -5.03
CA GLN A 416 -3.46 11.98 -3.85
C GLN A 416 -3.28 10.69 -3.05
N ILE A 417 -2.76 9.61 -3.65
CA ILE A 417 -2.52 8.31 -3.00
C ILE A 417 -1.04 8.01 -2.77
N GLY A 418 -0.14 8.98 -2.97
CA GLY A 418 1.29 8.82 -2.69
C GLY A 418 2.13 8.26 -3.85
N THR A 419 1.61 8.21 -5.08
CA THR A 419 2.40 7.84 -6.27
C THR A 419 3.34 8.98 -6.65
N PRO A 420 4.67 8.76 -6.75
CA PRO A 420 5.62 9.78 -7.20
C PRO A 420 5.30 10.25 -8.62
N LEU A 421 5.12 11.55 -8.81
CA LEU A 421 4.85 12.16 -10.11
C LEU A 421 6.02 13.04 -10.57
N GLU A 422 6.68 13.73 -9.64
CA GLU A 422 7.94 14.44 -9.86
C GLU A 422 8.91 14.21 -8.69
N MET A 423 10.18 14.48 -8.98
CA MET A 423 11.22 14.63 -7.99
C MET A 423 11.99 15.92 -8.28
N THR A 424 12.20 16.74 -7.25
CA THR A 424 12.97 18.00 -7.37
C THR A 424 14.27 17.95 -6.59
N ASP A 425 15.28 18.71 -7.01
CA ASP A 425 16.49 18.99 -6.21
C ASP A 425 16.22 20.01 -5.08
N ARG A 426 17.27 20.41 -4.34
CA ARG A 426 17.17 21.39 -3.24
C ARG A 426 16.74 22.77 -3.73
N GLU A 427 17.06 23.11 -4.98
CA GLU A 427 16.77 24.39 -5.63
C GLU A 427 15.34 24.45 -6.21
N GLY A 428 14.61 23.34 -6.16
CA GLY A 428 13.22 23.23 -6.60
C GLY A 428 13.08 22.94 -8.09
N GLN A 429 14.15 22.47 -8.74
CA GLN A 429 14.14 22.10 -10.15
C GLN A 429 13.72 20.65 -10.29
N ILE A 430 12.82 20.38 -11.24
CA ILE A 430 12.36 19.03 -11.54
C ILE A 430 13.51 18.27 -12.22
N VAL A 431 13.98 17.20 -11.58
CA VAL A 431 15.05 16.31 -12.08
C VAL A 431 14.52 14.94 -12.53
N TRP A 432 13.26 14.65 -12.22
CA TRP A 432 12.54 13.47 -12.70
C TRP A 432 11.04 13.77 -12.76
N GLN A 433 10.36 13.31 -13.81
CA GLN A 433 8.92 13.52 -14.02
C GLN A 433 8.32 12.37 -14.83
N ALA A 434 7.29 11.73 -14.29
CA ALA A 434 6.60 10.60 -14.92
C ALA A 434 5.10 10.85 -15.14
N THR A 435 4.57 10.40 -16.27
CA THR A 435 3.14 10.21 -16.49
C THR A 435 2.86 8.71 -16.49
N TYR A 436 1.79 8.33 -15.79
CA TYR A 436 1.38 6.93 -15.63
C TYR A 436 0.05 6.66 -16.31
N LYS A 437 -0.07 5.44 -16.82
CA LYS A 437 -1.37 4.80 -17.07
C LYS A 437 -2.05 4.49 -15.74
N ALA A 438 -3.36 4.24 -15.77
CA ALA A 438 -4.16 4.05 -14.56
C ALA A 438 -3.60 2.97 -13.63
N TRP A 439 -3.02 1.91 -14.19
CA TRP A 439 -2.48 0.76 -13.44
C TRP A 439 -0.95 0.80 -13.30
N GLY A 440 -0.37 2.00 -13.23
CA GLY A 440 1.02 2.18 -12.78
C GLY A 440 2.10 1.94 -13.82
N ALA A 441 1.74 1.55 -15.05
CA ALA A 441 2.70 1.53 -16.16
C ALA A 441 3.12 2.96 -16.50
N VAL A 442 4.43 3.19 -16.63
CA VAL A 442 4.96 4.48 -17.07
C VAL A 442 4.59 4.67 -18.55
N GLU A 443 3.81 5.71 -18.81
CA GLU A 443 3.45 6.13 -20.16
C GLU A 443 4.54 7.00 -20.77
N ARG A 444 5.10 7.91 -19.97
CA ARG A 444 6.16 8.82 -20.41
C ARG A 444 7.01 9.28 -19.23
N LEU A 445 8.33 9.34 -19.43
CA LEU A 445 9.25 10.09 -18.58
C LEU A 445 9.58 11.41 -19.29
N ALA A 446 9.02 12.52 -18.80
CA ALA A 446 9.25 13.83 -19.39
C ALA A 446 10.61 14.42 -18.98
N VAL A 447 11.08 14.07 -17.78
CA VAL A 447 12.40 14.38 -17.24
C VAL A 447 12.93 13.11 -16.58
N ASN A 448 14.22 12.79 -16.79
CA ASN A 448 14.86 11.61 -16.23
C ASN A 448 16.36 11.85 -16.05
N ASP A 449 16.71 12.99 -15.43
CA ASP A 449 18.10 13.37 -15.18
C ASP A 449 18.70 12.56 -14.01
N VAL A 450 17.82 12.09 -13.12
CA VAL A 450 18.14 11.26 -11.97
C VAL A 450 17.28 9.99 -11.98
N GLU A 451 17.91 8.83 -11.84
CA GLU A 451 17.20 7.54 -11.76
C GLU A 451 16.24 7.54 -10.56
N GLN A 452 15.02 7.07 -10.78
CA GLN A 452 14.02 6.89 -9.75
C GLN A 452 13.22 5.61 -10.03
N ASN A 453 13.17 4.71 -9.05
CA ASN A 453 12.54 3.39 -9.20
C ASN A 453 11.26 3.19 -8.36
N LEU A 454 10.93 4.05 -7.38
CA LEU A 454 9.66 3.87 -6.64
C LEU A 454 8.45 4.14 -7.55
N ARG A 455 7.39 3.34 -7.39
CA ARG A 455 6.16 3.41 -8.19
C ARG A 455 4.97 3.67 -7.27
N PHE A 456 3.88 2.91 -7.38
CA PHE A 456 2.85 2.96 -6.33
C PHE A 456 3.48 2.69 -4.96
N GLN A 457 2.81 3.12 -3.90
CA GLN A 457 3.29 2.90 -2.53
C GLN A 457 3.73 1.44 -2.32
N GLY A 458 4.96 1.23 -1.85
CA GLY A 458 5.56 -0.10 -1.63
C GLY A 458 6.24 -0.73 -2.86
N GLN A 459 6.10 -0.15 -4.05
CA GLN A 459 6.61 -0.71 -5.29
C GLN A 459 7.97 -0.13 -5.71
N TYR A 460 8.86 -1.00 -6.20
CA TYR A 460 10.16 -0.69 -6.77
C TYR A 460 10.28 -1.29 -8.17
N PHE A 461 10.59 -0.48 -9.18
CA PHE A 461 10.76 -0.89 -10.57
C PHE A 461 12.09 -1.61 -10.81
N ASP A 462 12.01 -2.79 -11.41
CA ASP A 462 13.16 -3.55 -11.87
C ASP A 462 13.23 -3.51 -13.40
N ASP A 463 14.19 -2.75 -13.93
CA ASP A 463 14.38 -2.52 -15.36
C ASP A 463 14.69 -3.82 -16.13
N GLU A 464 15.35 -4.78 -15.47
CA GLU A 464 15.70 -6.06 -16.10
C GLU A 464 14.48 -6.95 -16.40
N THR A 465 13.34 -6.72 -15.75
CA THR A 465 12.09 -7.47 -15.98
C THR A 465 10.92 -6.61 -16.43
N GLY A 466 10.94 -5.31 -16.16
CA GLY A 466 9.78 -4.43 -16.28
C GLY A 466 8.73 -4.62 -15.18
N LEU A 467 8.92 -5.56 -14.26
CA LEU A 467 8.03 -5.79 -13.13
C LEU A 467 8.34 -4.81 -12.00
N HIS A 468 7.35 -4.59 -11.14
CA HIS A 468 7.52 -3.85 -9.91
C HIS A 468 7.61 -4.83 -8.73
N TYR A 469 8.75 -4.89 -8.06
CA TYR A 469 8.87 -5.56 -6.77
C TYR A 469 7.99 -4.85 -5.75
N ASN A 470 7.07 -5.57 -5.11
CA ASN A 470 6.09 -5.05 -4.16
C ASN A 470 6.12 -5.90 -2.88
N THR A 471 7.18 -5.73 -2.09
CA THR A 471 7.50 -6.41 -0.82
C THR A 471 7.41 -7.95 -0.86
N PHE A 472 6.20 -8.52 -0.85
CA PHE A 472 5.98 -9.98 -0.88
C PHE A 472 5.60 -10.54 -2.25
N ARG A 473 5.30 -9.68 -3.24
CA ARG A 473 4.94 -10.10 -4.61
C ARG A 473 5.62 -9.24 -5.68
N TYR A 474 5.56 -9.69 -6.92
CA TYR A 474 5.92 -8.87 -8.08
C TYR A 474 4.66 -8.49 -8.86
N TYR A 475 4.56 -7.23 -9.23
CA TYR A 475 3.44 -6.62 -9.93
C TYR A 475 3.81 -6.38 -11.40
N ASP A 476 2.96 -6.83 -12.30
CA ASP A 476 3.04 -6.51 -13.73
C ASP A 476 2.16 -5.27 -13.99
N PRO A 477 2.76 -4.09 -14.25
CA PRO A 477 2.01 -2.85 -14.46
C PRO A 477 1.30 -2.79 -15.82
N GLU A 478 1.72 -3.57 -16.81
CA GLU A 478 1.05 -3.61 -18.12
C GLU A 478 -0.33 -4.26 -17.99
N VAL A 479 -0.41 -5.31 -17.17
CA VAL A 479 -1.64 -6.05 -16.87
C VAL A 479 -2.30 -5.66 -15.55
N GLY A 480 -1.65 -4.84 -14.73
CA GLY A 480 -2.24 -4.29 -13.51
C GLY A 480 -2.53 -5.36 -12.45
N ARG A 481 -1.69 -6.40 -12.33
CA ARG A 481 -1.90 -7.54 -11.44
C ARG A 481 -0.59 -8.14 -10.92
N PHE A 482 -0.67 -8.94 -9.87
CA PHE A 482 0.47 -9.71 -9.39
C PHE A 482 0.76 -10.92 -10.28
N VAL A 483 2.03 -11.33 -10.30
CA VAL A 483 2.54 -12.48 -11.07
C VAL A 483 2.55 -13.79 -10.27
N THR A 484 2.25 -13.71 -8.97
CA THR A 484 2.10 -14.86 -8.05
C THR A 484 0.79 -14.73 -7.27
N GLN A 485 0.32 -15.85 -6.71
CA GLN A 485 -0.84 -15.84 -5.83
C GLN A 485 -0.54 -15.15 -4.51
N ASP A 486 -1.59 -14.58 -3.91
CA ASP A 486 -1.53 -13.94 -2.61
C ASP A 486 -0.99 -14.90 -1.52
N PRO A 487 0.12 -14.56 -0.83
CA PRO A 487 0.69 -15.41 0.20
C PRO A 487 -0.23 -15.58 1.42
N ILE A 488 -1.13 -14.62 1.69
CA ILE A 488 -2.15 -14.74 2.75
C ILE A 488 -3.48 -15.34 2.24
N GLY A 489 -3.51 -15.78 0.98
CA GLY A 489 -4.64 -16.49 0.40
C GLY A 489 -5.91 -15.65 0.34
N LEU A 490 -7.03 -16.22 0.80
CA LEU A 490 -8.34 -15.57 0.70
C LEU A 490 -8.52 -14.38 1.64
N ASP A 491 -7.63 -14.20 2.63
CA ASP A 491 -7.61 -13.00 3.47
C ASP A 491 -7.20 -11.74 2.67
N GLY A 492 -6.43 -11.92 1.59
CA GLY A 492 -6.12 -10.86 0.61
C GLY A 492 -7.24 -10.60 -0.40
N GLY A 493 -8.20 -11.52 -0.51
CA GLY A 493 -9.37 -11.44 -1.38
C GLY A 493 -9.61 -12.70 -2.21
N SER A 494 -10.76 -12.77 -2.88
CA SER A 494 -11.16 -13.93 -3.70
C SER A 494 -10.38 -14.07 -5.01
N ASN A 495 -9.79 -12.98 -5.51
CA ASN A 495 -8.88 -13.01 -6.65
C ASN A 495 -7.45 -12.88 -6.15
N LEU A 496 -6.74 -14.02 -6.11
CA LEU A 496 -5.40 -14.15 -5.55
C LEU A 496 -4.30 -13.41 -6.33
N TYR A 497 -4.61 -12.84 -7.49
CA TYR A 497 -3.64 -12.08 -8.30
C TYR A 497 -3.98 -10.59 -8.39
N ARG A 498 -5.11 -10.16 -7.82
CA ARG A 498 -5.55 -8.78 -7.90
C ARG A 498 -4.61 -7.87 -7.10
N TYR A 499 -4.29 -6.70 -7.65
CA TYR A 499 -3.61 -5.65 -6.89
C TYR A 499 -4.56 -4.95 -5.93
N VAL A 500 -5.49 -4.14 -6.45
CA VAL A 500 -6.50 -3.42 -5.66
C VAL A 500 -7.83 -3.35 -6.42
N LEU A 501 -8.87 -2.78 -5.81
CA LEU A 501 -10.17 -2.56 -6.45
C LEU A 501 -10.08 -1.54 -7.58
N ASN A 502 -9.53 -0.36 -7.30
CA ASN A 502 -9.16 0.65 -8.28
C ASN A 502 -7.84 1.34 -7.87
N PRO A 503 -6.91 1.59 -8.81
CA PRO A 503 -5.59 2.12 -8.49
C PRO A 503 -5.57 3.65 -8.28
N THR A 504 -6.72 4.32 -8.37
CA THR A 504 -6.85 5.79 -8.21
C THR A 504 -7.19 6.18 -6.78
N GLY A 505 -7.78 5.27 -6.00
CA GLY A 505 -8.10 5.48 -4.58
C GLY A 505 -7.47 4.45 -3.64
N TRP A 506 -6.88 3.36 -4.14
CA TRP A 506 -6.41 2.24 -3.32
C TRP A 506 -4.96 1.86 -3.60
N ILE A 507 -4.28 1.34 -2.57
CA ILE A 507 -2.89 0.87 -2.62
C ILE A 507 -2.72 -0.48 -1.91
N ASP A 508 -1.68 -1.22 -2.26
CA ASP A 508 -1.24 -2.42 -1.53
C ASP A 508 0.30 -2.41 -1.43
N PRO A 509 0.88 -1.75 -0.40
CA PRO A 509 2.34 -1.59 -0.26
C PRO A 509 3.10 -2.86 0.14
N LEU A 510 2.38 -3.87 0.64
CA LEU A 510 2.98 -5.13 1.04
C LEU A 510 2.82 -6.20 -0.04
N GLY A 511 1.84 -6.04 -0.94
CA GLY A 511 1.43 -7.12 -1.81
C GLY A 511 0.68 -8.20 -1.04
N TRP A 512 -0.19 -7.82 -0.10
CA TRP A 512 -1.05 -8.75 0.66
C TRP A 512 -2.53 -8.42 0.54
N THR A 513 -2.89 -7.14 0.70
CA THR A 513 -4.27 -6.72 0.61
C THR A 513 -4.34 -5.23 0.35
N GLY A 514 -5.25 -4.85 -0.54
CA GLY A 514 -5.49 -3.44 -0.83
C GLY A 514 -6.16 -2.73 0.34
N PHE A 515 -5.81 -1.46 0.51
CA PHE A 515 -6.55 -0.53 1.35
C PHE A 515 -6.75 0.79 0.64
N ASP A 516 -7.83 1.48 1.00
CA ASP A 516 -8.15 2.79 0.47
C ASP A 516 -7.14 3.82 1.05
N ALA A 517 -6.57 4.63 0.15
CA ALA A 517 -5.59 5.67 0.42
C ALA A 517 -6.07 7.05 -0.04
N SER A 518 -7.38 7.22 -0.29
CA SER A 518 -7.99 8.50 -0.66
C SER A 518 -7.84 9.60 0.40
N GLY A 519 -7.48 9.22 1.64
CA GLY A 519 -7.40 10.13 2.79
C GLY A 519 -8.70 10.23 3.59
N ARG A 520 -9.71 9.43 3.24
CA ARG A 520 -10.92 9.27 4.08
C ARG A 520 -10.51 8.65 5.43
N PRO A 521 -11.14 9.05 6.56
CA PRO A 521 -11.03 8.30 7.79
C PRO A 521 -11.64 6.92 7.55
N LEU A 522 -10.77 5.94 7.31
CA LEU A 522 -11.16 4.56 7.11
C LEU A 522 -11.07 3.83 8.43
N SER A 523 -12.14 3.15 8.75
CA SER A 523 -12.14 2.11 9.76
C SER A 523 -11.83 0.72 9.18
N SER A 524 -11.88 0.59 7.85
CA SER A 524 -11.71 -0.66 7.11
C SER A 524 -11.12 -0.43 5.73
N SER A 525 -10.25 -1.34 5.30
CA SER A 525 -9.67 -1.38 3.97
C SER A 525 -10.62 -1.92 2.91
N GLN A 526 -11.86 -2.33 3.23
CA GLN A 526 -12.74 -3.02 2.28
C GLN A 526 -13.98 -2.22 1.86
N TYR A 527 -14.30 -1.15 2.55
CA TYR A 527 -15.46 -0.31 2.26
C TYR A 527 -15.24 1.13 2.68
N SER A 528 -15.99 2.03 2.08
CA SER A 528 -15.90 3.47 2.32
C SER A 528 -16.72 3.85 3.55
N VAL A 529 -16.11 4.61 4.45
CA VAL A 529 -16.77 5.26 5.58
C VAL A 529 -16.86 6.76 5.32
N TRP A 530 -18.08 7.30 5.35
CA TRP A 530 -18.32 8.74 5.23
C TRP A 530 -17.96 9.48 6.50
N THR A 531 -18.34 8.89 7.62
CA THR A 531 -18.04 9.41 8.95
C THR A 531 -18.14 8.28 9.95
N SER A 532 -17.36 8.37 11.03
CA SER A 532 -17.49 7.53 12.20
C SER A 532 -17.79 8.40 13.42
N VAL A 533 -18.56 7.84 14.34
CA VAL A 533 -18.93 8.44 15.61
C VAL A 533 -18.68 7.42 16.71
N GLU A 534 -17.83 7.75 17.68
CA GLU A 534 -17.72 6.95 18.90
C GLU A 534 -18.95 7.18 19.79
N MET A 535 -19.61 6.10 20.19
CA MET A 535 -20.80 6.17 21.02
C MET A 535 -20.44 6.23 22.51
N PRO A 536 -21.13 7.07 23.30
CA PRO A 536 -20.89 7.18 24.72
C PRO A 536 -21.35 5.90 25.43
N GLN A 537 -20.67 5.58 26.52
CA GLN A 537 -20.84 4.30 27.24
C GLN A 537 -22.26 4.10 27.78
N ASP A 538 -22.95 5.18 28.15
CA ASP A 538 -24.30 5.17 28.70
C ASP A 538 -25.35 4.66 27.70
N ILE A 539 -25.10 4.80 26.39
CA ILE A 539 -26.01 4.28 25.36
C ILE A 539 -25.64 2.89 24.86
N HIS A 540 -24.49 2.31 25.22
CA HIS A 540 -24.02 1.02 24.65
C HIS A 540 -25.03 -0.13 24.80
N ALA A 541 -25.77 -0.17 25.90
CA ALA A 541 -26.82 -1.18 26.16
C ALA A 541 -28.14 -0.92 25.42
N SER A 542 -28.27 0.22 24.73
CA SER A 542 -29.48 0.61 24.02
C SER A 542 -29.68 -0.12 22.69
N GLY A 543 -30.88 -0.03 22.13
CA GLY A 543 -31.18 -0.54 20.80
C GLY A 543 -30.60 0.32 19.68
N ARG A 544 -30.46 -0.27 18.49
CA ARG A 544 -30.01 0.44 17.27
C ARG A 544 -30.73 1.77 17.00
N PRO A 545 -32.05 1.92 17.22
CA PRO A 545 -32.72 3.22 17.01
C PRO A 545 -32.11 4.36 17.85
N THR A 546 -31.70 4.07 19.09
CA THR A 546 -31.02 5.06 19.95
C THR A 546 -29.64 5.40 19.41
N HIS A 547 -28.87 4.39 18.99
CA HIS A 547 -27.54 4.60 18.40
C HIS A 547 -27.61 5.42 17.10
N PHE A 548 -28.58 5.12 16.24
CA PHE A 548 -28.76 5.84 14.97
C PHE A 548 -29.21 7.29 15.20
N ARG A 549 -30.06 7.52 16.21
CA ARG A 549 -30.45 8.87 16.62
C ARG A 549 -29.25 9.68 17.07
N TYR A 550 -28.43 9.11 17.97
CA TYR A 550 -27.20 9.73 18.44
C TYR A 550 -26.23 10.02 17.28
N ALA A 551 -26.03 9.06 16.38
CA ALA A 551 -25.14 9.23 15.23
C ALA A 551 -25.62 10.34 14.27
N ASN A 552 -26.93 10.43 14.02
CA ASN A 552 -27.51 11.52 13.22
C ASN A 552 -27.33 12.89 13.91
N GLU A 553 -27.57 12.96 15.21
CA GLU A 553 -27.39 14.18 16.02
C GLU A 553 -25.93 14.65 16.00
N GLU A 554 -24.98 13.73 16.24
CA GLU A 554 -23.56 14.06 16.26
C GLU A 554 -23.06 14.48 14.88
N LEU A 555 -23.52 13.82 13.81
CA LEU A 555 -23.18 14.23 12.45
C LEU A 555 -23.73 15.62 12.14
N TYR A 556 -24.96 15.94 12.56
CA TYR A 556 -25.53 17.28 12.39
C TYR A 556 -24.76 18.34 13.19
N ASN A 557 -24.40 18.06 14.45
CA ASN A 557 -23.59 18.98 15.25
C ASN A 557 -22.21 19.22 14.61
N ARG A 558 -21.61 18.18 14.01
CA ARG A 558 -20.38 18.31 13.24
C ARG A 558 -20.56 19.18 11.99
N THR A 559 -21.68 19.09 11.27
CA THR A 559 -21.91 19.97 10.10
C THR A 559 -22.15 21.43 10.48
N LEU A 560 -22.60 21.71 11.72
CA LEU A 560 -22.66 23.07 12.26
C LEU A 560 -21.27 23.60 12.61
N LYS A 561 -20.41 22.74 13.16
CA LYS A 561 -19.03 23.09 13.53
C LYS A 561 -18.12 23.25 12.31
N TYR A 562 -18.36 22.45 11.27
CA TYR A 562 -17.59 22.39 10.03
C TYR A 562 -18.53 22.58 8.83
N PRO A 563 -18.89 23.83 8.46
CA PRO A 563 -19.88 24.12 7.42
C PRO A 563 -19.56 23.49 6.06
N GLU A 564 -18.28 23.29 5.74
CA GLU A 564 -17.81 22.59 4.55
C GLU A 564 -18.29 21.12 4.47
N LEU A 565 -18.57 20.49 5.62
CA LEU A 565 -19.09 19.12 5.69
C LEU A 565 -20.51 19.02 5.12
N ASN A 566 -21.33 20.08 5.22
CA ASN A 566 -22.65 20.11 4.60
C ASN A 566 -22.57 20.02 3.06
N SER A 567 -21.52 20.56 2.46
CA SER A 567 -21.36 20.53 1.00
C SER A 567 -20.71 19.24 0.50
N ALA A 568 -20.02 18.50 1.39
CA ALA A 568 -19.35 17.25 1.04
C ALA A 568 -20.23 16.01 1.24
N LEU A 569 -21.17 16.05 2.19
CA LEU A 569 -22.13 14.97 2.41
C LEU A 569 -23.18 14.92 1.27
N PRO A 570 -23.72 13.73 0.97
CA PRO A 570 -24.83 13.62 0.02
C PRO A 570 -26.00 14.49 0.47
N PRO A 571 -26.66 15.23 -0.43
CA PRO A 571 -27.78 16.11 -0.06
C PRO A 571 -28.87 15.39 0.73
N GLU A 572 -29.15 14.13 0.41
CA GLU A 572 -30.10 13.30 1.13
C GLU A 572 -29.67 12.97 2.57
N VAL A 573 -28.36 12.90 2.84
CA VAL A 573 -27.82 12.70 4.19
C VAL A 573 -27.97 13.98 4.98
N VAL A 574 -27.55 15.11 4.40
CA VAL A 574 -27.62 16.44 5.03
C VAL A 574 -29.05 16.79 5.43
N GLU A 575 -30.02 16.47 4.57
CA GLU A 575 -31.43 16.71 4.89
C GLU A 575 -31.94 15.75 5.98
N HIS A 576 -31.56 14.48 5.95
CA HIS A 576 -32.03 13.46 6.89
C HIS A 576 -31.52 13.67 8.33
N ILE A 577 -30.30 14.18 8.50
CA ILE A 577 -29.71 14.38 9.83
C ILE A 577 -30.22 15.62 10.56
N LYS A 578 -31.00 16.49 9.90
CA LYS A 578 -31.57 17.66 10.57
C LYS A 578 -32.59 17.23 11.63
N PRO A 579 -32.69 17.97 12.76
CA PRO A 579 -33.75 17.73 13.72
C PRO A 579 -35.11 18.05 13.10
N GLY A 580 -36.12 17.26 13.44
CA GLY A 580 -37.49 17.54 13.05
C GLY A 580 -38.05 18.80 13.75
N PRO A 581 -39.30 19.20 13.44
CA PRO A 581 -39.90 20.45 13.96
C PRO A 581 -39.96 20.59 15.49
N ARG A 582 -39.82 19.48 16.23
CA ARG A 582 -39.80 19.44 17.70
C ARG A 582 -38.39 19.23 18.28
N GLY A 583 -37.35 19.38 17.48
CA GLY A 583 -35.94 19.21 17.90
C GLY A 583 -35.44 17.77 17.95
N GLY A 584 -36.26 16.76 17.63
CA GLY A 584 -35.85 15.36 17.68
C GLY A 584 -35.16 14.88 16.39
N PHE A 585 -34.09 14.09 16.54
CA PHE A 585 -33.37 13.46 15.43
C PHE A 585 -33.99 12.11 15.00
N SER A 586 -33.84 11.77 13.72
CA SER A 586 -34.30 10.51 13.15
C SER A 586 -33.60 9.31 13.80
N ASP A 587 -34.34 8.23 14.07
CA ASP A 587 -33.81 6.97 14.61
C ASP A 587 -33.47 5.94 13.52
N ARG A 588 -33.42 6.39 12.26
CA ARG A 588 -33.11 5.58 11.08
C ARG A 588 -31.83 6.08 10.41
N SER A 589 -31.20 5.21 9.64
CA SER A 589 -30.11 5.61 8.76
C SER A 589 -30.59 6.52 7.62
N PRO A 590 -29.73 7.43 7.14
CA PRO A 590 -30.05 8.26 5.97
C PRO A 590 -30.40 7.45 4.70
N PRO A 591 -31.12 8.05 3.74
CA PRO A 591 -31.38 7.42 2.44
C PRO A 591 -30.05 7.04 1.74
N ASN A 592 -30.05 5.93 1.00
CA ASN A 592 -28.86 5.37 0.31
C ASN A 592 -27.66 5.02 1.20
N HIS A 593 -27.76 5.17 2.53
CA HIS A 593 -26.66 4.93 3.48
C HIS A 593 -27.10 4.02 4.62
N SER A 594 -26.15 3.53 5.40
CA SER A 594 -26.41 2.74 6.59
C SER A 594 -25.50 3.17 7.72
N TRP A 595 -26.07 3.34 8.91
CA TRP A 595 -25.30 3.36 10.13
C TRP A 595 -24.91 1.92 10.48
N HIS A 596 -23.61 1.66 10.58
CA HIS A 596 -23.02 0.34 10.77
C HIS A 596 -22.07 0.38 11.96
N HIS A 597 -22.24 -0.55 12.90
CA HIS A 597 -21.34 -0.68 14.05
C HIS A 597 -20.06 -1.40 13.62
N ASN A 598 -18.91 -0.76 13.83
CA ASN A 598 -17.63 -1.34 13.45
C ASN A 598 -17.39 -2.66 14.18
N ALA A 599 -16.95 -3.70 13.46
CA ALA A 599 -16.79 -5.02 14.05
C ALA A 599 -15.52 -5.19 14.89
N GLN A 600 -14.51 -4.34 14.68
CA GLN A 600 -13.22 -4.30 15.36
C GLN A 600 -13.26 -3.33 16.56
N THR A 601 -13.94 -2.19 16.40
CA THR A 601 -14.23 -1.20 17.45
C THR A 601 -15.74 -1.04 17.66
N PRO A 602 -16.43 -1.98 18.33
CA PRO A 602 -17.90 -2.00 18.45
C PRO A 602 -18.57 -0.73 18.97
N LYS A 603 -17.81 0.11 19.70
CA LYS A 603 -18.21 1.41 20.22
C LYS A 603 -18.35 2.49 19.13
N ASP A 604 -17.77 2.27 17.96
CA ASP A 604 -17.87 3.19 16.83
C ASP A 604 -19.03 2.81 15.92
N ILE A 605 -19.76 3.83 15.45
CA ILE A 605 -20.82 3.70 14.46
C ILE A 605 -20.51 4.55 13.24
N GLU A 606 -20.58 3.91 12.08
CA GLU A 606 -20.06 4.41 10.83
C GLU A 606 -21.17 4.60 9.81
N LEU A 607 -21.15 5.72 9.11
CA LEU A 607 -22.04 5.96 7.98
C LEU A 607 -21.37 5.41 6.73
N ILE A 608 -21.95 4.37 6.13
CA ILE A 608 -21.43 3.72 4.93
C ILE A 608 -22.48 3.73 3.81
N PRO A 609 -22.09 3.70 2.51
CA PRO A 609 -23.04 3.53 1.42
C PRO A 609 -23.86 2.24 1.60
N ARG A 610 -25.17 2.31 1.41
CA ARG A 610 -26.07 1.14 1.56
C ARG A 610 -25.78 0.06 0.52
N SER A 611 -25.37 0.45 -0.68
CA SER A 611 -24.91 -0.47 -1.72
C SER A 611 -23.73 -1.31 -1.25
N GLN A 612 -22.74 -0.69 -0.58
CA GLN A 612 -21.60 -1.40 0.02
C GLN A 612 -22.05 -2.24 1.22
N HIS A 613 -22.92 -1.74 2.09
CA HIS A 613 -23.44 -2.50 3.24
C HIS A 613 -24.24 -3.75 2.86
N GLN A 614 -24.78 -3.79 1.65
CA GLN A 614 -25.53 -4.92 1.11
C GLN A 614 -24.72 -5.72 0.08
N ALA A 615 -23.50 -5.28 -0.25
CA ALA A 615 -22.67 -5.91 -1.26
C ALA A 615 -22.20 -7.29 -0.76
N PRO A 616 -22.45 -8.39 -1.49
CA PRO A 616 -22.00 -9.71 -1.09
C PRO A 616 -20.47 -9.81 -1.14
N GLY A 617 -19.92 -10.83 -0.48
CA GLY A 617 -18.50 -11.17 -0.57
C GLY A 617 -17.62 -10.43 0.46
N PRO A 618 -16.41 -9.98 0.09
CA PRO A 618 -15.43 -9.43 1.04
C PRO A 618 -15.98 -8.28 1.88
N VAL A 619 -16.67 -7.33 1.25
CA VAL A 619 -17.29 -6.18 1.94
C VAL A 619 -18.23 -6.65 3.05
N GLN A 620 -19.13 -7.58 2.76
CA GLN A 620 -20.05 -8.13 3.75
C GLN A 620 -19.31 -8.85 4.89
N ASN A 621 -18.23 -9.57 4.58
CA ASN A 621 -17.45 -10.31 5.58
C ASN A 621 -16.65 -9.36 6.49
N SER A 622 -16.20 -8.22 5.97
CA SER A 622 -15.53 -7.17 6.74
C SER A 622 -16.51 -6.44 7.68
N LEU A 623 -17.70 -6.13 7.18
CA LEU A 623 -18.78 -5.50 7.96
C LEU A 623 -19.38 -6.45 9.01
N HIS A 624 -19.52 -7.73 8.67
CA HIS A 624 -20.15 -8.74 9.53
C HIS A 624 -19.27 -9.99 9.64
N PRO A 625 -18.10 -9.91 10.31
CA PRO A 625 -17.23 -11.06 10.48
C PRO A 625 -17.96 -12.17 11.24
N ASN A 626 -17.84 -13.41 10.75
CA ASN A 626 -18.59 -14.56 11.26
C ASN A 626 -20.13 -14.36 11.25
N GLN A 627 -20.64 -13.56 10.32
CA GLN A 627 -22.07 -13.18 10.22
C GLN A 627 -22.59 -12.42 11.46
N GLN A 628 -21.69 -11.77 12.20
CA GLN A 628 -22.02 -10.92 13.33
C GLN A 628 -21.50 -9.50 13.11
N GLY A 629 -22.39 -8.52 13.09
CA GLY A 629 -22.01 -7.10 13.04
C GLY A 629 -21.56 -6.57 14.40
N GLY A 630 -20.84 -5.44 14.41
CA GLY A 630 -20.30 -4.82 15.63
C GLY A 630 -21.32 -4.55 16.73
N PHE A 631 -22.59 -4.32 16.37
CA PHE A 631 -23.66 -4.09 17.35
C PHE A 631 -23.81 -5.26 18.33
N LYS A 632 -23.73 -6.51 17.85
CA LYS A 632 -23.83 -7.68 18.74
C LYS A 632 -22.64 -7.76 19.70
N LYS A 633 -21.44 -7.42 19.22
CA LYS A 633 -20.24 -7.39 20.05
C LYS A 633 -20.33 -6.30 21.13
N LEU A 634 -20.82 -5.11 20.76
CA LEU A 634 -21.01 -4.02 21.72
C LEU A 634 -21.98 -4.42 22.84
N GLN A 635 -23.10 -5.06 22.49
CA GLN A 635 -24.06 -5.54 23.48
C GLN A 635 -23.45 -6.61 24.40
N SER A 636 -22.55 -7.45 23.90
CA SER A 636 -21.88 -8.46 24.73
C SER A 636 -20.82 -7.90 25.68
N SER A 637 -20.28 -6.71 25.41
CA SER A 637 -19.31 -6.03 26.28
C SER A 637 -19.93 -5.07 27.29
N ALA A 638 -21.23 -4.73 27.13
CA ALA A 638 -21.97 -3.83 28.00
C ALA A 638 -22.74 -4.56 29.13
N CYS A 639 -22.80 -5.89 29.06
CA CYS A 639 -23.23 -6.79 30.14
C CYS A 639 -22.01 -7.36 30.85
#